data_AF-A0A3G6UXE5-F1
#
_entry.id   AF-A0A3G6UXE5-F1
#
_cell.length_a   1.000
_cell.length_b   1.000
_cell.length_c   1.000
_cell.angle_alpha   90.00
_cell.angle_beta   90.00
_cell.angle_gamma   90.00
#
_symmetry.space_group_name_H-M   'P 1'
#
loop_
_entity.id
_entity.type
_entity.pdbx_description
1 polymer ?
#
loop_
_entity_poly.entity_id
_entity_poly.type
_entity_poly.pdbx_seq_one_letter_code
_entity_poly.pdbx_strand_id
1 'polypeptide(L)'
;MSKKNTVKLGLAAAVAASSLVAANPAQAAAASKTETLVKQAEAAVAQLKPYYSVTKADQVMVSAEFTAKYNAATKAVKAAQAAKPTGAWATKLAAAEQNRIKAARIIDAVKVGDDLMKKVAALDVLVKANKLDDTTVAAYNEVSKAVLLVERTAGKVYGAPVREAVQAKYVLPAKIAKETVIFEVSRYNLHKELKQLIADNKLDEVPAKVALLQRLEERSVKIKEAGNKLHPGMYPELKEINAALAKDKAEVIASYEAKLTPKVESVSAINGKQLVVKFNKAIDADTVITDAGTDDTLLSSVSVVADTDAESVTAAKLEGALSKDGKTLTITSTDVAEFFDGTYTVTATDAVKTTDAKALTPFIAKVTVDDTTAPTVTGVSYDAASDEVTLTLSEALVGNPDVLRVNGTPVAFTNSSTGPVTELTFNRPASVATGSVADIYIAGAKDYKGNALAAYTGNVTFTKDVSALGVASVTQADSDTLRVVFNKKLGAKASSTTLADLAAAITVLKDGSSFPYSVSATAGDTTGTSFDLNFTSTNLYGTAADKDLALVIAKDGLVDVYGNKNAASSQNVKMTKDVVAPTVTGTSVSSDKKTITLTFSEGVTVDDSLFTVRRDGIAVNTTGLTIVSDSSDNKKVTIKNADASAFTAGNYTFRLEAGAVKDLVEANKNALVTASAVVSAGTTTGTDLLAAVSTPANNKFEVAFSDNSVAKEVTADTALNLANYKLDGKALPTGTDIYFKDANKDTVVIVLPAGSVNIGAVGTGSNAILSVAGVKSTTGKTVASTGQTVKVEDNTAATLTGASKVGNSVIVTFSEAISGTKLDAADFVVTDATGTTVGTSGYATSTVAGNSKQVQLTFTAIPSGAITVKTSATGTVNLTDANGLVVAAGSQVVSN
;
A
#
# COMPACT_ATOMS: atom_id res chain seq x y z
N MET A 1 -33.65 -48.39 78.54
CA MET A 1 -33.05 -49.24 79.59
C MET A 1 -31.73 -48.62 80.01
N SER A 2 -31.55 -48.44 81.34
CA SER A 2 -30.32 -48.16 82.12
C SER A 2 -29.38 -47.02 81.68
N LYS A 3 -29.02 -46.00 82.48
CA LYS A 3 -29.33 -45.56 83.85
C LYS A 3 -28.94 -44.07 83.94
N LYS A 4 -29.75 -43.31 84.68
CA LYS A 4 -29.59 -41.88 85.04
C LYS A 4 -28.33 -41.64 85.89
N ASN A 5 -27.78 -40.43 85.84
CA ASN A 5 -27.68 -39.55 87.02
C ASN A 5 -27.34 -38.08 86.64
N THR A 6 -28.36 -37.24 86.81
CA THR A 6 -28.33 -35.78 87.01
C THR A 6 -27.66 -35.40 88.33
N VAL A 7 -26.87 -34.32 88.36
CA VAL A 7 -26.75 -33.43 89.54
C VAL A 7 -26.59 -31.96 89.10
N LYS A 8 -27.42 -31.10 89.69
CA LYS A 8 -27.48 -29.62 89.67
C LYS A 8 -26.53 -29.01 90.73
N LEU A 9 -26.41 -27.67 90.68
CA LEU A 9 -25.93 -26.72 91.71
C LEU A 9 -24.40 -26.52 91.77
N GLY A 10 -23.85 -25.32 91.96
CA GLY A 10 -24.42 -24.00 92.25
C GLY A 10 -23.31 -22.93 92.36
N LEU A 11 -23.71 -21.67 92.28
CA LEU A 11 -22.90 -20.48 92.59
C LEU A 11 -22.40 -20.51 94.04
N ALA A 12 -21.12 -20.17 94.28
CA ALA A 12 -20.68 -19.52 95.52
C ALA A 12 -19.31 -18.85 95.34
N ALA A 13 -19.28 -17.52 95.49
CA ALA A 13 -18.09 -16.77 95.81
C ALA A 13 -17.71 -17.03 97.27
N ALA A 14 -16.42 -17.21 97.57
CA ALA A 14 -15.91 -17.04 98.93
C ALA A 14 -14.45 -16.55 98.86
N VAL A 15 -14.32 -15.27 99.17
CA VAL A 15 -13.08 -14.63 99.61
C VAL A 15 -12.65 -15.31 100.90
N ALA A 16 -11.47 -15.91 100.94
CA ALA A 16 -10.81 -16.31 102.17
C ALA A 16 -9.53 -15.48 102.31
N ALA A 17 -9.67 -14.38 103.04
CA ALA A 17 -8.55 -13.70 103.67
C ALA A 17 -8.23 -14.46 104.96
N SER A 18 -6.98 -14.89 105.12
CA SER A 18 -6.42 -15.28 106.42
C SER A 18 -5.18 -14.43 106.67
N SER A 19 -5.36 -13.52 107.61
CA SER A 19 -4.36 -12.67 108.25
C SER A 19 -3.38 -13.49 109.09
N LEU A 20 -2.09 -13.19 108.95
CA LEU A 20 -1.13 -13.34 110.05
C LEU A 20 -0.21 -12.12 110.03
N VAL A 21 -0.23 -11.34 111.11
CA VAL A 21 0.75 -10.28 111.40
C VAL A 21 1.35 -10.59 112.76
N ALA A 22 2.69 -10.74 112.83
CA ALA A 22 3.54 -9.96 113.72
C ALA A 22 5.03 -10.42 113.66
N ALA A 23 5.86 -9.60 113.01
CA ALA A 23 7.20 -9.13 113.43
C ALA A 23 7.82 -8.34 112.26
N ASN A 24 8.28 -7.11 112.48
CA ASN A 24 8.48 -6.05 111.46
C ASN A 24 9.64 -6.29 110.45
N PRO A 25 9.35 -6.31 109.12
CA PRO A 25 10.35 -6.29 108.06
C PRO A 25 9.94 -5.35 106.91
N ALA A 26 9.93 -4.01 107.06
CA ALA A 26 9.43 -3.12 106.01
C ALA A 26 10.18 -3.24 104.66
N GLN A 27 11.49 -3.55 104.68
CA GLN A 27 12.27 -3.83 103.47
C GLN A 27 12.16 -5.30 102.99
N ALA A 28 11.96 -6.27 103.88
CA ALA A 28 11.82 -7.69 103.51
C ALA A 28 10.38 -8.04 103.05
N ALA A 29 9.35 -7.37 103.58
CA ALA A 29 7.96 -7.49 103.13
C ALA A 29 7.70 -6.72 101.82
N ALA A 30 8.37 -5.58 101.60
CA ALA A 30 8.36 -4.89 100.31
C ALA A 30 9.12 -5.68 99.23
N ALA A 31 10.25 -6.30 99.59
CA ALA A 31 10.97 -7.23 98.71
C ALA A 31 10.13 -8.47 98.37
N SER A 32 9.45 -9.10 99.34
CA SER A 32 8.60 -10.27 99.09
C SER A 32 7.36 -9.94 98.24
N LYS A 33 6.75 -8.75 98.42
CA LYS A 33 5.64 -8.27 97.59
C LYS A 33 6.09 -7.97 96.16
N THR A 34 7.23 -7.30 95.99
CA THR A 34 7.80 -6.99 94.66
C THR A 34 8.19 -8.26 93.92
N GLU A 35 8.84 -9.21 94.60
CA GLU A 35 9.12 -10.55 94.08
C GLU A 35 7.84 -11.28 93.66
N THR A 36 6.80 -11.26 94.48
CA THR A 36 5.51 -11.91 94.18
C THR A 36 4.88 -11.32 92.92
N LEU A 37 4.89 -9.99 92.77
CA LEU A 37 4.35 -9.31 91.58
C LEU A 37 5.15 -9.63 90.32
N VAL A 38 6.49 -9.69 90.40
CA VAL A 38 7.34 -10.07 89.26
C VAL A 38 7.10 -11.53 88.86
N LYS A 39 6.99 -12.46 89.82
CA LYS A 39 6.64 -13.87 89.55
C LYS A 39 5.25 -14.01 88.92
N GLN A 40 4.26 -13.24 89.38
CA GLN A 40 2.93 -13.21 88.78
C GLN A 40 2.96 -12.68 87.34
N ALA A 41 3.76 -11.65 87.07
CA ALA A 41 3.97 -11.12 85.73
C ALA A 41 4.67 -12.14 84.82
N GLU A 42 5.73 -12.81 85.29
CA GLU A 42 6.40 -13.89 84.56
C GLU A 42 5.43 -15.03 84.24
N ALA A 43 4.64 -15.48 85.22
CA ALA A 43 3.66 -16.54 85.04
C ALA A 43 2.56 -16.15 84.03
N ALA A 44 2.03 -14.92 84.13
CA ALA A 44 1.02 -14.43 83.20
C ALA A 44 1.58 -14.25 81.77
N VAL A 45 2.81 -13.76 81.62
CA VAL A 45 3.47 -13.62 80.32
C VAL A 45 3.88 -14.98 79.74
N ALA A 46 4.29 -15.95 80.56
CA ALA A 46 4.63 -17.30 80.09
C ALA A 46 3.46 -17.98 79.38
N GLN A 47 2.22 -17.68 79.80
CA GLN A 47 1.00 -18.13 79.12
C GLN A 47 0.83 -17.55 77.71
N LEU A 48 1.57 -16.49 77.34
CA LEU A 48 1.54 -15.90 76.00
C LEU A 48 2.43 -16.64 74.99
N LYS A 49 3.37 -17.48 75.45
CA LYS A 49 4.35 -18.17 74.60
C LYS A 49 3.74 -18.89 73.39
N PRO A 50 2.63 -19.67 73.53
CA PRO A 50 2.02 -20.34 72.40
C PRO A 50 1.56 -19.41 71.27
N TYR A 51 1.22 -18.16 71.59
CA TYR A 51 0.65 -17.20 70.63
C TYR A 51 1.70 -16.39 69.88
N TYR A 52 2.93 -16.27 70.40
CA TYR A 52 4.04 -15.62 69.70
C TYR A 52 5.12 -16.57 69.19
N SER A 53 4.96 -17.88 69.40
CA SER A 53 5.86 -18.93 68.89
C SER A 53 5.19 -19.77 67.79
N VAL A 54 4.24 -19.18 67.06
CA VAL A 54 3.49 -19.86 66.00
C VAL A 54 4.38 -20.11 64.78
N THR A 55 4.23 -21.27 64.14
CA THR A 55 5.07 -21.65 62.99
C THR A 55 4.26 -22.02 61.76
N LYS A 56 2.93 -22.02 61.85
CA LYS A 56 2.02 -22.33 60.75
C LYS A 56 1.00 -21.21 60.57
N ALA A 57 0.57 -20.99 59.33
CA ALA A 57 -0.36 -19.92 58.97
C ALA A 57 -1.69 -20.01 59.72
N ASP A 58 -2.25 -21.21 59.88
CA ASP A 58 -3.50 -21.47 60.61
C ASP A 58 -3.44 -21.10 62.10
N GLN A 59 -2.25 -21.07 62.69
CA GLN A 59 -2.04 -20.68 64.10
C GLN A 59 -2.00 -19.16 64.30
N VAL A 60 -1.81 -18.38 63.23
CA VAL A 60 -1.69 -16.92 63.31
C VAL A 60 -3.09 -16.32 63.50
N MET A 61 -3.55 -16.17 64.74
CA MET A 61 -4.87 -15.60 65.04
C MET A 61 -4.89 -14.88 66.39
N VAL A 62 -5.80 -13.91 66.53
CA VAL A 62 -6.11 -13.27 67.82
C VAL A 62 -7.42 -13.84 68.34
N SER A 63 -7.33 -14.90 69.14
CA SER A 63 -8.49 -15.49 69.79
C SER A 63 -8.94 -14.68 71.00
N ALA A 64 -10.18 -14.90 71.45
CA ALA A 64 -10.69 -14.32 72.70
C ALA A 64 -9.81 -14.70 73.90
N GLU A 65 -9.31 -15.94 73.91
CA GLU A 65 -8.38 -16.43 74.93
C GLU A 65 -7.03 -15.72 74.88
N PHE A 66 -6.45 -15.53 73.69
CA PHE A 66 -5.20 -14.79 73.54
C PHE A 66 -5.35 -13.35 74.04
N THR A 67 -6.44 -12.68 73.65
CA THR A 67 -6.75 -11.30 74.08
C THR A 67 -6.89 -11.21 75.60
N ALA A 68 -7.62 -12.15 76.22
CA ALA A 68 -7.79 -12.20 77.67
C ALA A 68 -6.45 -12.40 78.40
N LYS A 69 -5.63 -13.36 77.94
CA LYS A 69 -4.29 -13.61 78.50
C LYS A 69 -3.36 -12.42 78.31
N TYR A 70 -3.38 -11.77 77.16
CA TYR A 70 -2.58 -10.58 76.88
C TYR A 70 -2.94 -9.40 77.78
N ASN A 71 -4.24 -9.19 78.02
CA ASN A 71 -4.73 -8.15 78.93
C ASN A 71 -4.35 -8.46 80.38
N ALA A 72 -4.48 -9.72 80.81
CA ALA A 72 -4.06 -10.18 82.14
C ALA A 72 -2.55 -10.01 82.35
N ALA A 73 -1.73 -10.41 81.37
CA ALA A 73 -0.28 -10.23 81.38
C ALA A 73 0.10 -8.74 81.40
N THR A 74 -0.58 -7.90 80.62
CA THR A 74 -0.36 -6.45 80.62
C THR A 74 -0.69 -5.84 81.98
N LYS A 75 -1.78 -6.26 82.63
CA LYS A 75 -2.14 -5.82 83.99
C LYS A 75 -1.09 -6.25 85.01
N ALA A 76 -0.64 -7.52 84.95
CA ALA A 76 0.37 -8.07 85.86
C ALA A 76 1.73 -7.38 85.69
N VAL A 77 2.18 -7.14 84.45
CA VAL A 77 3.43 -6.41 84.16
C VAL A 77 3.34 -4.96 84.64
N LYS A 78 2.23 -4.24 84.42
CA LYS A 78 2.05 -2.88 84.95
C LYS A 78 2.09 -2.83 86.48
N ALA A 79 1.46 -3.80 87.14
CA ALA A 79 1.51 -3.92 88.60
C ALA A 79 2.94 -4.18 89.10
N ALA A 80 3.72 -5.02 88.42
CA ALA A 80 5.13 -5.27 88.74
C ALA A 80 6.03 -4.05 88.44
N GLN A 81 5.79 -3.30 87.35
CA GLN A 81 6.50 -2.06 87.04
C GLN A 81 6.28 -0.99 88.10
N ALA A 82 5.05 -0.85 88.59
CA ALA A 82 4.72 0.09 89.66
C ALA A 82 5.45 -0.21 90.98
N ALA A 83 5.86 -1.47 91.20
CA ALA A 83 6.65 -1.89 92.35
C ALA A 83 8.17 -1.58 92.22
N LYS A 84 8.62 -1.07 91.06
CA LYS A 84 10.01 -0.62 90.80
C LYS A 84 11.09 -1.64 91.24
N PRO A 85 11.06 -2.88 90.71
CA PRO A 85 12.04 -3.90 91.08
C PRO A 85 13.47 -3.48 90.70
N THR A 86 14.46 -3.98 91.44
CA THR A 86 15.90 -3.75 91.21
C THR A 86 16.65 -5.10 91.08
N GLY A 87 17.90 -5.06 90.63
CA GLY A 87 18.74 -6.26 90.51
C GLY A 87 18.14 -7.35 89.62
N ALA A 88 18.22 -8.61 90.07
CA ALA A 88 17.72 -9.77 89.31
C ALA A 88 16.22 -9.69 88.96
N TRP A 89 15.42 -9.03 89.81
CA TRP A 89 13.97 -8.87 89.58
C TRP A 89 13.66 -7.85 88.48
N ALA A 90 14.48 -6.79 88.34
CA ALA A 90 14.39 -5.87 87.20
C ALA A 90 14.69 -6.59 85.88
N THR A 91 15.73 -7.43 85.84
CA THR A 91 16.09 -8.23 84.67
C THR A 91 14.98 -9.20 84.26
N LYS A 92 14.38 -9.89 85.24
CA LYS A 92 13.24 -10.79 85.00
C LYS A 92 12.01 -10.06 84.48
N LEU A 93 11.66 -8.91 85.07
CA LEU A 93 10.56 -8.08 84.59
C LEU A 93 10.82 -7.56 83.16
N ALA A 94 12.04 -7.14 82.85
CA ALA A 94 12.41 -6.72 81.49
C ALA A 94 12.28 -7.87 80.48
N ALA A 95 12.68 -9.09 80.83
CA ALA A 95 12.48 -10.27 79.98
C ALA A 95 10.99 -10.61 79.79
N ALA A 96 10.17 -10.49 80.85
CA ALA A 96 8.73 -10.64 80.76
C ALA A 96 8.10 -9.57 79.84
N GLU A 97 8.52 -8.31 79.95
CA GLU A 97 8.04 -7.24 79.09
C GLU A 97 8.42 -7.46 77.62
N GLN A 98 9.63 -7.94 77.34
CA GLN A 98 10.03 -8.31 75.98
C GLN A 98 9.14 -9.42 75.40
N ASN A 99 8.81 -10.45 76.19
CA ASN A 99 7.90 -11.51 75.74
C ASN A 99 6.45 -11.02 75.55
N ARG A 100 5.99 -10.07 76.38
CA ARG A 100 4.71 -9.38 76.16
C ARG A 100 4.71 -8.56 74.87
N ILE A 101 5.81 -7.87 74.55
CA ILE A 101 5.97 -7.13 73.29
C ILE A 101 5.94 -8.08 72.09
N LYS A 102 6.57 -9.26 72.17
CA LYS A 102 6.47 -10.29 71.11
C LYS A 102 5.01 -10.65 70.80
N ALA A 103 4.20 -10.86 71.84
CA ALA A 103 2.76 -11.07 71.69
C ALA A 103 2.04 -9.85 71.09
N ALA A 104 2.39 -8.64 71.50
CA ALA A 104 1.83 -7.41 70.96
C ALA A 104 2.08 -7.27 69.44
N ARG A 105 3.28 -7.64 68.97
CA ARG A 105 3.62 -7.61 67.54
C ARG A 105 2.79 -8.59 66.70
N ILE A 106 2.42 -9.74 67.26
CA ILE A 106 1.49 -10.67 66.61
C ILE A 106 0.10 -10.06 66.52
N ILE A 107 -0.38 -9.43 67.58
CA ILE A 107 -1.68 -8.76 67.59
C ILE A 107 -1.72 -7.66 66.52
N ASP A 108 -0.69 -6.82 66.45
CA ASP A 108 -0.57 -5.78 65.42
C ASP A 108 -0.58 -6.40 64.01
N ALA A 109 0.21 -7.45 63.78
CA ALA A 109 0.33 -8.12 62.48
C ALA A 109 -0.99 -8.79 62.04
N VAL A 110 -1.71 -9.43 62.98
CA VAL A 110 -3.04 -10.00 62.71
C VAL A 110 -4.04 -8.90 62.38
N LYS A 111 -4.06 -7.80 63.14
CA LYS A 111 -4.99 -6.69 62.89
C LYS A 111 -4.83 -6.09 61.49
N VAL A 112 -3.60 -5.80 61.06
CA VAL A 112 -3.37 -5.27 59.70
C VAL A 112 -3.54 -6.34 58.63
N GLY A 113 -3.25 -7.61 58.94
CA GLY A 113 -3.44 -8.74 58.05
C GLY A 113 -4.92 -9.03 57.76
N ASP A 114 -5.77 -9.01 58.79
CA ASP A 114 -7.22 -9.19 58.64
C ASP A 114 -7.84 -8.04 57.83
N ASP A 115 -7.36 -6.80 58.01
CA ASP A 115 -7.77 -5.65 57.19
C ASP A 115 -7.35 -5.80 55.72
N LEU A 116 -6.13 -6.30 55.46
CA LEU A 116 -5.69 -6.65 54.11
C LEU A 116 -6.61 -7.71 53.49
N MET A 117 -6.96 -8.77 54.21
CA MET A 117 -7.80 -9.83 53.66
C MET A 117 -9.23 -9.36 53.34
N LYS A 118 -9.76 -8.36 54.06
CA LYS A 118 -11.03 -7.71 53.68
C LYS A 118 -10.90 -6.99 52.34
N LYS A 119 -9.78 -6.27 52.11
CA LYS A 119 -9.50 -5.59 50.84
C LYS A 119 -9.28 -6.58 49.70
N VAL A 120 -8.57 -7.68 49.96
CA VAL A 120 -8.40 -8.79 49.00
C VAL A 120 -9.76 -9.38 48.62
N ALA A 121 -10.62 -9.66 49.60
CA ALA A 121 -11.97 -10.16 49.31
C ALA A 121 -12.80 -9.19 48.46
N ALA A 122 -12.69 -7.88 48.71
CA ALA A 122 -13.35 -6.86 47.90
C ALA A 122 -12.82 -6.83 46.45
N LEU A 123 -11.49 -6.94 46.26
CA LEU A 123 -10.89 -7.05 44.92
C LEU A 123 -11.32 -8.34 44.22
N ASP A 124 -11.30 -9.48 44.92
CA ASP A 124 -11.67 -10.79 44.38
C ASP A 124 -13.11 -10.81 43.87
N VAL A 125 -14.05 -10.13 44.54
CA VAL A 125 -15.44 -10.00 44.07
C VAL A 125 -15.48 -9.31 42.71
N LEU A 126 -14.73 -8.21 42.55
CA LEU A 126 -14.69 -7.44 41.29
C LEU A 126 -13.99 -8.23 40.17
N VAL A 127 -12.89 -8.90 40.49
CA VAL A 127 -12.15 -9.74 39.53
C VAL A 127 -12.98 -10.94 39.09
N LYS A 128 -13.72 -11.58 40.01
CA LYS A 128 -14.63 -12.71 39.68
C LYS A 128 -15.85 -12.27 38.89
N ALA A 129 -16.30 -11.03 39.07
CA ALA A 129 -17.31 -10.42 38.21
C ALA A 129 -16.77 -10.15 36.78
N ASN A 130 -15.48 -10.41 36.53
CA ASN A 130 -14.81 -10.30 35.23
C ASN A 130 -14.98 -8.91 34.58
N LYS A 131 -15.04 -7.88 35.42
CA LYS A 131 -15.23 -6.49 35.02
C LYS A 131 -14.07 -5.62 35.50
N LEU A 132 -13.44 -4.92 34.56
CA LEU A 132 -12.37 -3.98 34.84
C LEU A 132 -12.84 -2.55 34.61
N ASP A 133 -12.94 -1.80 35.69
CA ASP A 133 -13.27 -0.37 35.68
C ASP A 133 -12.46 0.38 36.76
N ASP A 134 -12.67 1.69 36.88
CA ASP A 134 -12.00 2.53 37.86
C ASP A 134 -12.19 2.04 39.32
N THR A 135 -13.30 1.35 39.62
CA THR A 135 -13.54 0.75 40.94
C THR A 135 -12.62 -0.43 41.19
N THR A 136 -12.47 -1.33 40.20
CA THR A 136 -11.52 -2.45 40.26
C THR A 136 -10.08 -1.96 40.39
N VAL A 137 -9.71 -0.92 39.63
CA VAL A 137 -8.37 -0.29 39.73
C VAL A 137 -8.14 0.32 41.11
N ALA A 138 -9.13 1.01 41.69
CA ALA A 138 -9.04 1.56 43.04
C ALA A 138 -8.87 0.46 44.09
N ALA A 139 -9.64 -0.63 44.00
CA ALA A 139 -9.51 -1.78 44.91
C ALA A 139 -8.13 -2.44 44.81
N TYR A 140 -7.60 -2.62 43.59
CA TYR A 140 -6.25 -3.10 43.35
C TYR A 140 -5.18 -2.22 44.02
N ASN A 141 -5.31 -0.90 43.89
CA ASN A 141 -4.39 0.05 44.51
C ASN A 141 -4.44 0.00 46.03
N GLU A 142 -5.63 -0.15 46.63
CA GLU A 142 -5.79 -0.29 48.07
C GLU A 142 -5.19 -1.59 48.62
N VAL A 143 -5.36 -2.72 47.91
CA VAL A 143 -4.67 -3.97 48.24
C VAL A 143 -3.14 -3.78 48.16
N SER A 144 -2.65 -3.15 47.08
CA SER A 144 -1.22 -2.91 46.88
C SER A 144 -0.59 -2.10 48.02
N LYS A 145 -1.27 -1.04 48.49
CA LYS A 145 -0.84 -0.26 49.66
C LYS A 145 -0.89 -1.08 50.96
N ALA A 146 -1.95 -1.87 51.15
CA ALA A 146 -2.14 -2.67 52.35
C ALA A 146 -1.11 -3.81 52.47
N VAL A 147 -0.70 -4.44 51.36
CA VAL A 147 0.37 -5.46 51.34
C VAL A 147 1.66 -4.90 51.94
N LEU A 148 2.09 -3.70 51.50
CA LEU A 148 3.31 -3.05 52.01
C LEU A 148 3.23 -2.78 53.51
N LEU A 149 2.05 -2.41 54.02
CA LEU A 149 1.84 -2.18 55.45
C LEU A 149 1.94 -3.49 56.26
N VAL A 150 1.37 -4.58 55.75
CA VAL A 150 1.45 -5.90 56.40
C VAL A 150 2.88 -6.42 56.37
N GLU A 151 3.61 -6.31 55.26
CA GLU A 151 5.02 -6.72 55.18
C GLU A 151 5.90 -5.96 56.20
N ARG A 152 5.70 -4.65 56.33
CA ARG A 152 6.40 -3.82 57.33
C ARG A 152 6.07 -4.24 58.76
N THR A 153 4.82 -4.61 59.02
CA THR A 153 4.37 -5.01 60.37
C THR A 153 4.83 -6.42 60.71
N ALA A 154 4.76 -7.35 59.75
CA ALA A 154 5.32 -8.70 59.86
C ALA A 154 6.84 -8.67 60.07
N GLY A 155 7.57 -7.72 59.46
CA GLY A 155 9.00 -7.53 59.70
C GLY A 155 9.35 -7.22 61.17
N LYS A 156 8.41 -6.68 61.95
CA LYS A 156 8.58 -6.40 63.39
C LYS A 156 8.27 -7.60 64.29
N VAL A 157 7.75 -8.70 63.73
CA VAL A 157 7.46 -9.93 64.47
C VAL A 157 8.76 -10.69 64.74
N TYR A 158 8.89 -11.18 65.96
CA TYR A 158 10.09 -11.85 66.44
C TYR A 158 10.11 -13.33 66.02
N GLY A 159 11.25 -13.78 65.48
CA GLY A 159 11.46 -15.15 65.00
C GLY A 159 11.13 -15.31 63.52
N ALA A 160 12.06 -15.90 62.76
CA ALA A 160 11.86 -16.12 61.32
C ALA A 160 10.67 -17.04 60.99
N PRO A 161 10.48 -18.20 61.66
CA PRO A 161 9.33 -19.07 61.38
C PRO A 161 7.97 -18.39 61.65
N VAL A 162 7.93 -17.48 62.61
CA VAL A 162 6.72 -16.73 62.97
C VAL A 162 6.40 -15.68 61.90
N ARG A 163 7.42 -15.00 61.36
CA ARG A 163 7.26 -14.08 60.22
C ARG A 163 6.78 -14.81 58.98
N GLU A 164 7.36 -15.97 58.68
CA GLU A 164 6.95 -16.82 57.55
C GLU A 164 5.48 -17.25 57.70
N ALA A 165 5.05 -17.64 58.90
CA ALA A 165 3.65 -17.99 59.15
C ALA A 165 2.69 -16.80 58.90
N VAL A 166 3.05 -15.59 59.34
CA VAL A 166 2.28 -14.36 59.09
C VAL A 166 2.24 -14.03 57.59
N GLN A 167 3.38 -14.13 56.90
CA GLN A 167 3.47 -13.88 55.45
C GLN A 167 2.67 -14.90 54.64
N ALA A 168 2.74 -16.18 54.99
CA ALA A 168 1.97 -17.24 54.36
C ALA A 168 0.46 -17.03 54.54
N LYS A 169 0.03 -16.56 55.72
CA LYS A 169 -1.41 -16.31 55.97
C LYS A 169 -1.95 -15.10 55.21
N TYR A 170 -1.22 -13.99 55.17
CA TYR A 170 -1.78 -12.71 54.70
C TYR A 170 -1.11 -12.16 53.44
N VAL A 171 0.22 -12.23 53.33
CA VAL A 171 0.96 -11.58 52.24
C VAL A 171 0.88 -12.41 50.96
N LEU A 172 1.08 -13.73 51.05
CA LEU A 172 1.03 -14.63 49.91
C LEU A 172 -0.32 -14.56 49.14
N PRO A 173 -1.50 -14.78 49.77
CA PRO A 173 -2.77 -14.70 49.05
C PRO A 173 -3.04 -13.30 48.47
N ALA A 174 -2.64 -12.24 49.18
CA ALA A 174 -2.79 -10.88 48.68
C ALA A 174 -1.90 -10.57 47.46
N LYS A 175 -0.66 -11.09 47.43
CA LYS A 175 0.23 -10.98 46.27
C LYS A 175 -0.32 -11.73 45.08
N ILE A 176 -0.83 -12.95 45.27
CA ILE A 176 -1.50 -13.72 44.22
C ILE A 176 -2.69 -12.95 43.64
N ALA A 177 -3.58 -12.42 44.50
CA ALA A 177 -4.73 -11.62 44.05
C ALA A 177 -4.30 -10.38 43.25
N LYS A 178 -3.22 -9.70 43.69
CA LYS A 178 -2.64 -8.57 42.97
C LYS A 178 -2.05 -8.98 41.63
N GLU A 179 -1.23 -10.03 41.60
CA GLU A 179 -0.56 -10.54 40.39
C GLU A 179 -1.56 -11.10 39.37
N THR A 180 -2.72 -11.56 39.83
CA THR A 180 -3.82 -12.01 38.96
C THR A 180 -4.34 -10.90 38.04
N VAL A 181 -4.26 -9.63 38.43
CA VAL A 181 -4.89 -8.51 37.67
C VAL A 181 -3.95 -7.34 37.37
N ILE A 182 -2.68 -7.38 37.80
CA ILE A 182 -1.73 -6.26 37.68
C ILE A 182 -1.53 -5.78 36.24
N PHE A 183 -1.43 -6.70 35.28
CA PHE A 183 -1.20 -6.35 33.88
C PHE A 183 -2.48 -5.84 33.23
N GLU A 184 -3.63 -6.37 33.59
CA GLU A 184 -4.93 -5.90 33.14
C GLU A 184 -5.18 -4.47 33.61
N VAL A 185 -4.93 -4.16 34.89
CA VAL A 185 -4.97 -2.79 35.44
C VAL A 185 -4.00 -1.87 34.70
N SER A 186 -2.79 -2.34 34.42
CA SER A 186 -1.78 -1.55 33.69
C SER A 186 -2.23 -1.25 32.25
N ARG A 187 -2.77 -2.24 31.54
CA ARG A 187 -3.32 -2.09 30.18
C ARG A 187 -4.49 -1.11 30.16
N TYR A 188 -5.40 -1.21 31.13
CA TYR A 188 -6.54 -0.30 31.28
C TYR A 188 -6.11 1.16 31.44
N ASN A 189 -5.16 1.42 32.34
CA ASN A 189 -4.63 2.77 32.53
C ASN A 189 -3.90 3.28 31.27
N LEU A 190 -3.17 2.39 30.59
CA LEU A 190 -2.48 2.72 29.35
C LEU A 190 -3.45 3.03 28.20
N HIS A 191 -4.59 2.36 28.12
CA HIS A 191 -5.65 2.75 27.16
C HIS A 191 -6.20 4.14 27.45
N LYS A 192 -6.43 4.49 28.73
CA LYS A 192 -6.86 5.85 29.11
C LYS A 192 -5.82 6.89 28.70
N GLU A 193 -4.53 6.60 28.93
CA GLU A 193 -3.42 7.46 28.48
C GLU A 193 -3.40 7.60 26.94
N LEU A 194 -3.52 6.49 26.20
CA LEU A 194 -3.57 6.49 24.73
C LEU A 194 -4.75 7.31 24.20
N LYS A 195 -5.95 7.16 24.77
CA LYS A 195 -7.12 7.96 24.40
C LYS A 195 -6.87 9.46 24.61
N GLN A 196 -6.20 9.81 25.71
CA GLN A 196 -5.84 11.20 25.99
C GLN A 196 -4.80 11.74 25.00
N LEU A 197 -3.75 10.97 24.70
CA LEU A 197 -2.73 11.36 23.70
C LEU A 197 -3.34 11.61 22.32
N ILE A 198 -4.26 10.72 21.90
CA ILE A 198 -5.00 10.87 20.64
C ILE A 198 -5.88 12.12 20.70
N ALA A 199 -6.63 12.33 21.79
CA ALA A 199 -7.47 13.52 21.97
C ALA A 199 -6.65 14.82 21.86
N ASP A 200 -5.49 14.86 22.51
CA ASP A 200 -4.55 15.99 22.54
C ASP A 200 -3.70 16.14 21.25
N ASN A 201 -3.93 15.30 20.24
CA ASN A 201 -3.22 15.28 18.96
C ASN A 201 -1.70 15.03 19.08
N LYS A 202 -1.27 14.37 20.17
CA LYS A 202 0.13 13.94 20.40
C LYS A 202 0.38 12.56 19.78
N LEU A 203 0.21 12.49 18.46
CA LEU A 203 0.17 11.22 17.71
C LEU A 203 1.53 10.49 17.71
N ASP A 204 2.66 11.23 17.77
CA ASP A 204 4.00 10.64 17.73
C ASP A 204 4.35 9.78 18.97
N GLU A 205 3.67 10.01 20.10
CA GLU A 205 3.88 9.23 21.33
C GLU A 205 3.11 7.90 21.33
N VAL A 206 2.08 7.77 20.49
CA VAL A 206 1.15 6.63 20.48
C VAL A 206 1.84 5.30 20.13
N PRO A 207 2.69 5.20 19.07
CA PRO A 207 3.31 3.92 18.70
C PRO A 207 4.11 3.26 19.82
N ALA A 208 4.90 4.04 20.57
CA ALA A 208 5.70 3.53 21.68
C ALA A 208 4.82 2.98 22.83
N LYS A 209 3.66 3.61 23.07
CA LYS A 209 2.68 3.21 24.08
C LYS A 209 1.89 1.97 23.63
N VAL A 210 1.54 1.85 22.36
CA VAL A 210 0.93 0.63 21.79
C VAL A 210 1.91 -0.56 21.88
N ALA A 211 3.20 -0.35 21.60
CA ALA A 211 4.22 -1.38 21.76
C ALA A 211 4.37 -1.81 23.24
N LEU A 212 4.28 -0.87 24.19
CA LEU A 212 4.23 -1.19 25.61
C LEU A 212 2.99 -2.03 25.96
N LEU A 213 1.83 -1.70 25.41
CA LEU A 213 0.58 -2.44 25.62
C LEU A 213 0.69 -3.90 25.19
N GLN A 214 1.29 -4.16 24.03
CA GLN A 214 1.56 -5.53 23.56
C GLN A 214 2.48 -6.30 24.51
N ARG A 215 3.56 -5.66 24.99
CA ARG A 215 4.46 -6.29 25.98
C ARG A 215 3.74 -6.62 27.29
N LEU A 216 2.79 -5.80 27.73
CA LEU A 216 1.99 -6.07 28.92
C LEU A 216 1.02 -7.24 28.72
N GLU A 217 0.43 -7.35 27.53
CA GLU A 217 -0.44 -8.45 27.12
C GLU A 217 0.32 -9.79 27.10
N GLU A 218 1.51 -9.85 26.52
CA GLU A 218 2.34 -11.05 26.53
C GLU A 218 2.82 -11.42 27.95
N ARG A 219 3.15 -10.41 28.77
CA ARG A 219 3.57 -10.64 30.17
C ARG A 219 2.43 -11.11 31.06
N SER A 220 1.19 -10.70 30.80
CA SER A 220 0.04 -11.10 31.63
C SER A 220 -0.18 -12.61 31.57
N VAL A 221 -0.06 -13.21 30.39
CA VAL A 221 -0.15 -14.66 30.18
C VAL A 221 0.99 -15.38 30.90
N LYS A 222 2.24 -14.99 30.62
CA LYS A 222 3.44 -15.65 31.18
C LYS A 222 3.47 -15.65 32.71
N ILE A 223 3.10 -14.54 33.35
CA ILE A 223 3.11 -14.44 34.81
C ILE A 223 2.02 -15.31 35.43
N LYS A 224 0.83 -15.39 34.83
CA LYS A 224 -0.24 -16.26 35.33
C LYS A 224 0.08 -17.74 35.17
N GLU A 225 0.71 -18.13 34.07
CA GLU A 225 1.19 -19.50 33.86
C GLU A 225 2.26 -19.89 34.89
N ALA A 226 3.28 -19.04 35.06
CA ALA A 226 4.33 -19.26 36.06
C ALA A 226 3.77 -19.28 37.48
N GLY A 227 2.84 -18.37 37.78
CA GLY A 227 2.13 -18.29 39.05
C GLY A 227 1.31 -19.56 39.33
N ASN A 228 0.52 -20.03 38.37
CA ASN A 228 -0.26 -21.27 38.49
C ASN A 228 0.64 -22.51 38.62
N LYS A 229 1.84 -22.52 38.05
CA LYS A 229 2.81 -23.60 38.25
C LYS A 229 3.29 -23.68 39.70
N LEU A 230 3.50 -22.53 40.34
CA LEU A 230 3.90 -22.44 41.75
C LEU A 230 2.73 -22.61 42.71
N HIS A 231 1.54 -22.15 42.32
CA HIS A 231 0.31 -22.15 43.11
C HIS A 231 -0.88 -22.64 42.25
N PRO A 232 -1.02 -23.97 42.06
CA PRO A 232 -2.04 -24.53 41.18
C PRO A 232 -3.46 -24.07 41.53
N GLY A 233 -4.17 -23.55 40.52
CA GLY A 233 -5.57 -23.12 40.63
C GLY A 233 -5.80 -21.75 41.26
N MET A 234 -4.73 -21.01 41.59
CA MET A 234 -4.84 -19.73 42.29
C MET A 234 -4.87 -18.51 41.36
N TYR A 235 -4.56 -18.66 40.07
CA TYR A 235 -4.65 -17.61 39.06
C TYR A 235 -5.80 -17.92 38.08
N PRO A 236 -6.99 -17.32 38.27
CA PRO A 236 -8.11 -17.53 37.36
C PRO A 236 -7.86 -16.89 35.99
N GLU A 237 -8.49 -17.47 34.97
CA GLU A 237 -8.50 -16.92 33.62
C GLU A 237 -9.50 -15.75 33.54
N LEU A 238 -9.03 -14.58 33.08
CA LEU A 238 -9.82 -13.35 33.04
C LEU A 238 -10.38 -13.07 31.64
N LYS A 239 -11.21 -14.00 31.13
CA LYS A 239 -11.67 -13.99 29.73
C LYS A 239 -12.36 -12.68 29.32
N GLU A 240 -13.35 -12.22 30.09
CA GLU A 240 -14.15 -11.04 29.73
C GLU A 240 -13.36 -9.74 29.87
N ILE A 241 -12.53 -9.61 30.91
CA ILE A 241 -11.60 -8.48 31.06
C ILE A 241 -10.65 -8.41 29.85
N ASN A 242 -10.06 -9.55 29.46
CA ASN A 242 -9.14 -9.58 28.32
C ASN A 242 -9.85 -9.27 27.00
N ALA A 243 -11.07 -9.76 26.80
CA ALA A 243 -11.88 -9.41 25.62
C ALA A 243 -12.23 -7.92 25.60
N ALA A 244 -12.61 -7.33 26.73
CA ALA A 244 -12.89 -5.90 26.84
C ALA A 244 -11.64 -5.05 26.56
N LEU A 245 -10.47 -5.44 27.08
CA LEU A 245 -9.20 -4.78 26.79
C LEU A 245 -8.81 -4.92 25.31
N ALA A 246 -9.03 -6.08 24.70
CA ALA A 246 -8.75 -6.27 23.27
C ALA A 246 -9.66 -5.37 22.40
N LYS A 247 -10.95 -5.26 22.75
CA LYS A 247 -11.88 -4.34 22.09
C LYS A 247 -11.44 -2.88 22.25
N ASP A 248 -11.10 -2.47 23.48
CA ASP A 248 -10.67 -1.10 23.77
C ASP A 248 -9.36 -0.74 23.05
N LYS A 249 -8.42 -1.69 22.95
CA LYS A 249 -7.21 -1.56 22.13
C LYS A 249 -7.55 -1.32 20.66
N ALA A 250 -8.50 -2.07 20.10
CA ALA A 250 -8.94 -1.90 18.72
C ALA A 250 -9.58 -0.52 18.49
N GLU A 251 -10.42 -0.04 19.41
CA GLU A 251 -11.02 1.30 19.36
C GLU A 251 -9.96 2.42 19.45
N VAL A 252 -8.97 2.26 20.31
CA VAL A 252 -7.82 3.18 20.43
C VAL A 252 -7.03 3.24 19.12
N ILE A 253 -6.70 2.09 18.54
CA ILE A 253 -5.98 2.03 17.26
C ILE A 253 -6.81 2.69 16.15
N ALA A 254 -8.11 2.37 16.05
CA ALA A 254 -8.99 3.00 15.06
C ALA A 254 -9.06 4.53 15.21
N SER A 255 -9.13 5.03 16.45
CA SER A 255 -9.16 6.47 16.73
C SER A 255 -7.85 7.18 16.40
N TYR A 256 -6.71 6.53 16.69
CA TYR A 256 -5.39 7.00 16.30
C TYR A 256 -5.26 7.08 14.78
N GLU A 257 -5.63 5.98 14.10
CA GLU A 257 -5.61 5.90 12.66
C GLU A 257 -6.51 6.99 12.05
N ALA A 258 -7.73 7.20 12.52
CA ALA A 258 -8.63 8.21 11.97
C ALA A 258 -8.04 9.64 11.94
N LYS A 259 -7.11 9.97 12.86
CA LYS A 259 -6.44 11.28 12.96
C LYS A 259 -5.16 11.42 12.12
N LEU A 260 -4.56 10.33 11.66
CA LEU A 260 -3.36 10.41 10.83
C LEU A 260 -3.70 10.92 9.43
N THR A 261 -2.95 11.91 8.96
CA THR A 261 -3.01 12.37 7.57
C THR A 261 -2.33 11.33 6.65
N PRO A 262 -2.97 10.90 5.55
CA PRO A 262 -2.37 9.97 4.61
C PRO A 262 -1.14 10.58 3.92
N LYS A 263 -0.03 9.83 3.87
CA LYS A 263 1.23 10.23 3.24
C LYS A 263 2.05 9.00 2.81
N VAL A 264 3.01 9.22 1.91
CA VAL A 264 4.11 8.29 1.68
C VAL A 264 5.08 8.36 2.86
N GLU A 265 5.46 7.21 3.41
CA GLU A 265 6.48 7.07 4.45
C GLU A 265 7.87 6.93 3.85
N SER A 266 8.02 6.11 2.81
CA SER A 266 9.30 5.92 2.13
C SER A 266 9.12 5.39 0.72
N VAL A 267 10.12 5.65 -0.13
CA VAL A 267 10.30 4.99 -1.41
C VAL A 267 11.70 4.37 -1.43
N SER A 268 11.81 3.12 -1.86
CA SER A 268 13.09 2.42 -1.95
C SER A 268 13.09 1.42 -3.11
N ALA A 269 14.27 1.10 -3.62
CA ALA A 269 14.46 -0.02 -4.54
C ALA A 269 14.43 -1.35 -3.79
N ILE A 270 13.93 -2.40 -4.44
CA ILE A 270 14.10 -3.79 -4.00
C ILE A 270 15.24 -4.43 -4.80
N ASN A 271 15.18 -4.30 -6.13
CA ASN A 271 16.13 -4.83 -7.10
C ASN A 271 15.99 -4.03 -8.42
N GLY A 272 16.72 -4.42 -9.46
CA GLY A 272 16.67 -3.78 -10.78
C GLY A 272 15.31 -3.87 -11.48
N LYS A 273 14.33 -4.62 -10.97
CA LYS A 273 12.97 -4.69 -11.56
C LYS A 273 11.88 -4.13 -10.68
N GLN A 274 12.18 -3.80 -9.42
CA GLN A 274 11.15 -3.49 -8.44
C GLN A 274 11.51 -2.30 -7.56
N LEU A 275 10.56 -1.37 -7.46
CA LEU A 275 10.53 -0.31 -6.46
C LEU A 275 9.40 -0.58 -5.46
N VAL A 276 9.50 -0.01 -4.27
CA VAL A 276 8.45 -0.06 -3.28
C VAL A 276 8.13 1.33 -2.74
N VAL A 277 6.84 1.65 -2.68
CA VAL A 277 6.27 2.84 -2.05
C VAL A 277 5.52 2.39 -0.80
N LYS A 278 5.96 2.86 0.37
CA LYS A 278 5.29 2.58 1.65
C LYS A 278 4.44 3.77 2.05
N PHE A 279 3.21 3.50 2.43
CA PHE A 279 2.23 4.49 2.90
C PHE A 279 1.95 4.28 4.39
N ASN A 280 1.67 5.37 5.11
CA ASN A 280 1.26 5.26 6.52
C ASN A 280 -0.20 4.78 6.67
N LYS A 281 -0.92 4.71 5.54
CA LYS A 281 -2.36 4.39 5.44
C LYS A 281 -2.62 3.39 4.34
N ALA A 282 -3.65 2.57 4.55
CA ALA A 282 -4.16 1.68 3.52
C ALA A 282 -4.70 2.53 2.36
N ILE A 283 -4.23 2.25 1.16
CA ILE A 283 -4.59 2.93 -0.09
C ILE A 283 -5.67 2.12 -0.80
N ASP A 284 -6.56 2.83 -1.49
CA ASP A 284 -7.54 2.26 -2.40
C ASP A 284 -6.83 1.85 -3.69
N ALA A 285 -6.87 0.55 -4.01
CA ALA A 285 -6.14 -0.03 -5.13
C ALA A 285 -6.53 0.63 -6.47
N ASP A 286 -7.81 0.96 -6.65
CA ASP A 286 -8.35 1.59 -7.87
C ASP A 286 -7.81 3.02 -8.10
N THR A 287 -7.13 3.59 -7.10
CA THR A 287 -6.50 4.90 -7.21
C THR A 287 -5.03 4.83 -7.58
N VAL A 288 -4.44 3.64 -7.62
CA VAL A 288 -3.02 3.41 -7.98
C VAL A 288 -2.83 2.39 -9.11
N ILE A 289 -3.83 1.54 -9.37
CA ILE A 289 -3.79 0.43 -10.33
C ILE A 289 -5.13 0.42 -11.12
N THR A 290 -5.11 0.06 -12.40
CA THR A 290 -6.30 0.13 -13.29
C THR A 290 -7.45 -0.81 -12.87
N ASP A 291 -7.16 -2.09 -12.65
CA ASP A 291 -8.11 -3.09 -12.14
C ASP A 291 -7.32 -4.20 -11.43
N ALA A 292 -7.12 -4.05 -10.12
CA ALA A 292 -6.20 -4.91 -9.37
C ALA A 292 -6.59 -6.40 -9.47
N GLY A 293 -5.68 -7.22 -10.00
CA GLY A 293 -5.86 -8.65 -10.22
C GLY A 293 -6.33 -9.04 -11.63
N THR A 294 -6.68 -8.09 -12.50
CA THR A 294 -6.98 -8.34 -13.93
C THR A 294 -6.10 -7.50 -14.86
N ASP A 295 -5.90 -6.22 -14.54
CA ASP A 295 -5.02 -5.26 -15.20
C ASP A 295 -4.27 -4.47 -14.13
N ASP A 296 -3.09 -4.99 -13.79
CA ASP A 296 -2.22 -4.44 -12.74
C ASP A 296 -1.40 -3.21 -13.21
N THR A 297 -1.74 -2.59 -14.35
CA THR A 297 -1.03 -1.41 -14.86
C THR A 297 -1.06 -0.26 -13.85
N LEU A 298 0.10 0.34 -13.60
CA LEU A 298 0.26 1.47 -12.68
C LEU A 298 -0.44 2.73 -13.24
N LEU A 299 -1.29 3.36 -12.43
CA LEU A 299 -1.96 4.61 -12.78
C LEU A 299 -1.05 5.82 -12.60
N SER A 300 -1.28 6.85 -13.42
CA SER A 300 -0.55 8.13 -13.37
C SER A 300 -0.61 8.89 -12.03
N SER A 301 -1.48 8.49 -11.10
CA SER A 301 -1.52 9.00 -9.73
C SER A 301 -0.22 8.70 -8.98
N VAL A 302 0.50 7.65 -9.38
CA VAL A 302 1.87 7.33 -8.98
C VAL A 302 2.72 7.19 -10.25
N SER A 303 3.76 8.02 -10.40
CA SER A 303 4.63 8.00 -11.59
C SER A 303 6.08 7.77 -11.21
N VAL A 304 6.78 7.00 -12.02
CA VAL A 304 8.24 6.82 -11.95
C VAL A 304 8.86 7.39 -13.21
N VAL A 305 9.74 8.37 -13.08
CA VAL A 305 10.38 9.04 -14.21
C VAL A 305 11.89 8.93 -14.07
N ALA A 306 12.56 8.38 -15.10
CA ALA A 306 14.02 8.31 -15.17
C ALA A 306 14.64 9.72 -15.20
N ASP A 307 15.69 9.94 -14.41
CA ASP A 307 16.57 11.11 -14.55
C ASP A 307 17.56 10.90 -15.71
N THR A 308 18.34 11.93 -16.05
CA THR A 308 19.20 11.98 -17.25
C THR A 308 20.19 10.82 -17.39
N ASP A 309 20.62 10.23 -16.26
CA ASP A 309 21.63 9.16 -16.20
C ASP A 309 21.02 7.79 -15.85
N ALA A 310 19.70 7.67 -15.82
CA ALA A 310 19.01 6.42 -15.45
C ALA A 310 18.54 5.65 -16.69
N GLU A 311 18.50 4.32 -16.59
CA GLU A 311 17.90 3.47 -17.62
C GLU A 311 16.42 3.80 -17.80
N SER A 312 15.98 3.83 -19.05
CA SER A 312 14.63 4.24 -19.38
C SER A 312 13.61 3.19 -18.92
N VAL A 313 12.55 3.66 -18.29
CA VAL A 313 11.37 2.87 -17.94
C VAL A 313 10.13 3.58 -18.45
N THR A 314 9.26 2.86 -19.15
CA THR A 314 8.05 3.37 -19.77
C THR A 314 6.88 3.18 -18.82
N ALA A 315 6.11 4.23 -18.54
CA ALA A 315 5.00 4.18 -17.58
C ALA A 315 3.97 3.07 -17.89
N ALA A 316 3.68 2.81 -19.17
CA ALA A 316 2.75 1.76 -19.61
C ALA A 316 3.29 0.32 -19.45
N LYS A 317 4.55 0.17 -19.01
CA LYS A 317 5.23 -1.11 -18.75
C LYS A 317 5.49 -1.34 -17.26
N LEU A 318 4.91 -0.48 -16.42
CA LEU A 318 4.98 -0.60 -14.98
C LEU A 318 3.65 -1.16 -14.46
N GLU A 319 3.75 -2.23 -13.69
CA GLU A 319 2.64 -2.81 -12.96
C GLU A 319 2.79 -2.51 -11.46
N GLY A 320 1.66 -2.33 -10.80
CA GLY A 320 1.55 -2.12 -9.36
C GLY A 320 0.92 -3.32 -8.68
N ALA A 321 1.50 -3.76 -7.56
CA ALA A 321 0.90 -4.74 -6.67
C ALA A 321 0.80 -4.16 -5.26
N LEU A 322 -0.43 -4.01 -4.76
CA LEU A 322 -0.67 -3.51 -3.40
C LEU A 322 -0.69 -4.66 -2.39
N SER A 323 -0.02 -4.49 -1.26
CA SER A 323 -0.04 -5.45 -0.16
C SER A 323 -1.45 -5.63 0.40
N LYS A 324 -1.70 -6.77 1.03
CA LYS A 324 -3.02 -7.11 1.63
C LYS A 324 -3.52 -6.10 2.66
N ASP A 325 -2.61 -5.41 3.35
CA ASP A 325 -2.95 -4.35 4.31
C ASP A 325 -3.11 -2.96 3.66
N GLY A 326 -2.94 -2.87 2.34
CA GLY A 326 -3.07 -1.66 1.54
C GLY A 326 -1.94 -0.65 1.70
N LYS A 327 -0.88 -0.96 2.45
CA LYS A 327 0.13 0.03 2.87
C LYS A 327 1.44 -0.01 2.07
N THR A 328 1.63 -0.99 1.21
CA THR A 328 2.86 -1.17 0.43
C THR A 328 2.49 -1.41 -1.02
N LEU A 329 2.90 -0.50 -1.91
CA LEU A 329 2.78 -0.67 -3.35
C LEU A 329 4.14 -1.09 -3.91
N THR A 330 4.22 -2.29 -4.47
CA THR A 330 5.36 -2.76 -5.25
C THR A 330 5.13 -2.37 -6.70
N ILE A 331 6.07 -1.62 -7.28
CA ILE A 331 6.05 -1.23 -8.69
C ILE A 331 7.07 -2.10 -9.42
N THR A 332 6.62 -2.85 -10.42
CA THR A 332 7.44 -3.81 -11.18
C THR A 332 7.52 -3.40 -12.64
N SER A 333 8.71 -3.39 -13.23
CA SER A 333 8.85 -3.31 -14.69
C SER A 333 8.61 -4.68 -15.30
N THR A 334 7.60 -4.80 -16.16
CA THR A 334 7.29 -6.08 -16.84
C THR A 334 7.93 -6.22 -18.21
N ASP A 335 8.53 -5.15 -18.73
CA ASP A 335 9.20 -5.21 -20.01
C ASP A 335 10.51 -5.99 -19.93
N VAL A 336 10.85 -6.67 -21.03
CA VAL A 336 12.04 -7.52 -21.14
C VAL A 336 13.32 -6.70 -21.32
N ALA A 337 13.23 -5.45 -21.75
CA ALA A 337 14.38 -4.57 -21.98
C ALA A 337 14.55 -3.47 -20.91
N GLU A 338 13.47 -3.12 -20.20
CA GLU A 338 13.48 -1.97 -19.28
C GLU A 338 13.69 -2.40 -17.82
N PHE A 339 14.70 -1.86 -17.15
CA PHE A 339 15.00 -2.14 -15.75
C PHE A 339 15.40 -0.84 -15.05
N PHE A 340 15.31 -0.83 -13.72
CA PHE A 340 15.70 0.29 -12.88
C PHE A 340 17.20 0.25 -12.60
N ASP A 341 17.92 1.27 -13.07
CA ASP A 341 19.33 1.48 -12.83
C ASP A 341 19.64 2.98 -12.93
N GLY A 342 20.13 3.57 -11.85
CA GLY A 342 20.30 5.02 -11.73
C GLY A 342 19.22 5.69 -10.89
N THR A 343 19.01 6.99 -11.10
CA THR A 343 18.11 7.79 -10.26
C THR A 343 16.75 8.03 -10.93
N TYR A 344 15.68 7.78 -10.19
CA TYR A 344 14.30 7.96 -10.63
C TYR A 344 13.58 8.96 -9.72
N THR A 345 12.74 9.79 -10.31
CA THR A 345 11.80 10.63 -9.57
C THR A 345 10.48 9.87 -9.43
N VAL A 346 10.12 9.54 -8.19
CA VAL A 346 8.83 8.93 -7.85
C VAL A 346 7.91 10.02 -7.32
N THR A 347 6.76 10.18 -7.97
CA THR A 347 5.73 11.13 -7.58
C THR A 347 4.46 10.36 -7.21
N ALA A 348 3.84 10.72 -6.08
CA ALA A 348 2.50 10.29 -5.72
C ALA A 348 1.64 11.54 -5.51
N THR A 349 0.51 11.63 -6.21
CA THR A 349 -0.36 12.81 -6.22
C THR A 349 -1.49 12.70 -5.20
N ASP A 350 -2.30 13.75 -5.06
CA ASP A 350 -3.52 13.73 -4.25
C ASP A 350 -4.66 12.91 -4.88
N ALA A 351 -4.48 12.40 -6.11
CA ALA A 351 -5.38 11.45 -6.74
C ALA A 351 -5.33 10.07 -6.07
N VAL A 352 -4.20 9.72 -5.44
CA VAL A 352 -4.11 8.54 -4.57
C VAL A 352 -5.00 8.74 -3.35
N LYS A 353 -5.93 7.83 -3.09
CA LYS A 353 -6.84 7.90 -1.94
C LYS A 353 -6.63 6.72 -0.99
N THR A 354 -6.92 6.94 0.28
CA THR A 354 -7.11 5.82 1.21
C THR A 354 -8.39 5.07 0.91
N THR A 355 -8.56 3.87 1.46
CA THR A 355 -9.83 3.12 1.46
C THR A 355 -11.04 3.93 1.97
N ASP A 356 -10.79 4.93 2.82
CA ASP A 356 -11.81 5.82 3.36
C ASP A 356 -12.00 7.11 2.51
N ALA A 357 -11.57 7.09 1.24
CA ALA A 357 -11.63 8.18 0.26
C ALA A 357 -10.88 9.48 0.63
N LYS A 358 -9.99 9.47 1.65
CA LYS A 358 -9.13 10.63 1.98
C LYS A 358 -7.97 10.74 1.01
N ALA A 359 -7.68 11.95 0.55
CA ALA A 359 -6.55 12.22 -0.34
C ALA A 359 -5.20 12.02 0.35
N LEU A 360 -4.25 11.46 -0.40
CA LEU A 360 -2.84 11.44 -0.03
C LEU A 360 -2.28 12.86 -0.03
N THR A 361 -1.40 13.16 0.92
CA THR A 361 -0.54 14.35 0.82
C THR A 361 0.42 14.15 -0.36
N PRO A 362 0.43 15.02 -1.39
CA PRO A 362 1.32 14.89 -2.52
C PRO A 362 2.78 14.71 -2.08
N PHE A 363 3.47 13.80 -2.75
CA PHE A 363 4.82 13.38 -2.41
C PHE A 363 5.67 13.30 -3.67
N ILE A 364 6.90 13.80 -3.60
CA ILE A 364 7.90 13.66 -4.64
C ILE A 364 9.24 13.35 -3.98
N ALA A 365 9.91 12.30 -4.46
CA ALA A 365 11.25 11.95 -4.01
C ALA A 365 12.09 11.35 -5.14
N LYS A 366 13.39 11.55 -5.05
CA LYS A 366 14.36 10.82 -5.86
C LYS A 366 14.74 9.52 -5.17
N VAL A 367 14.73 8.41 -5.91
CA VAL A 367 15.23 7.11 -5.49
C VAL A 367 16.37 6.71 -6.41
N THR A 368 17.50 6.32 -5.84
CA THR A 368 18.62 5.77 -6.60
C THR A 368 18.57 4.26 -6.50
N VAL A 369 18.67 3.60 -7.64
CA VAL A 369 18.67 2.15 -7.81
C VAL A 369 20.06 1.76 -8.29
N ASP A 370 20.74 0.91 -7.50
CA ASP A 370 22.00 0.29 -7.85
C ASP A 370 21.94 -1.16 -7.38
N ASP A 371 21.61 -2.05 -8.31
CA ASP A 371 21.38 -3.45 -8.00
C ASP A 371 22.69 -4.22 -7.95
N THR A 372 23.15 -4.50 -6.73
CA THR A 372 24.41 -5.20 -6.46
C THR A 372 24.18 -6.60 -5.87
N THR A 373 22.93 -7.01 -5.69
CA THR A 373 22.58 -8.30 -5.09
C THR A 373 22.38 -9.32 -6.20
N ALA A 374 22.96 -10.50 -6.04
CA ALA A 374 22.77 -11.57 -7.01
C ALA A 374 21.50 -12.38 -6.70
N PRO A 375 20.81 -12.89 -7.75
CA PRO A 375 19.61 -13.70 -7.57
C PRO A 375 19.90 -15.03 -6.89
N THR A 376 18.96 -15.48 -6.06
CA THR A 376 19.04 -16.74 -5.32
C THR A 376 17.73 -17.53 -5.43
N VAL A 377 17.82 -18.86 -5.28
CA VAL A 377 16.63 -19.72 -5.13
C VAL A 377 16.15 -19.64 -3.68
N THR A 378 14.95 -19.13 -3.48
CA THR A 378 14.33 -18.96 -2.15
C THR A 378 13.41 -20.12 -1.80
N GLY A 379 12.93 -20.87 -2.80
CA GLY A 379 12.04 -22.00 -2.60
C GLY A 379 12.12 -23.03 -3.72
N VAL A 380 11.84 -24.29 -3.37
CA VAL A 380 11.62 -25.38 -4.32
C VAL A 380 10.38 -26.12 -3.86
N SER A 381 9.39 -26.22 -4.74
CA SER A 381 8.16 -26.97 -4.50
C SER A 381 7.90 -27.93 -5.64
N TYR A 382 7.31 -29.07 -5.33
CA TYR A 382 6.78 -29.99 -6.33
C TYR A 382 5.27 -30.03 -6.18
N ASP A 383 4.56 -29.63 -7.24
CA ASP A 383 3.14 -29.88 -7.37
C ASP A 383 2.97 -31.24 -8.03
N ALA A 384 2.63 -32.21 -7.20
CA ALA A 384 2.49 -33.57 -7.67
C ALA A 384 1.25 -33.70 -8.63
N ALA A 385 0.31 -32.73 -8.62
CA ALA A 385 -0.91 -32.79 -9.41
C ALA A 385 -0.69 -32.37 -10.87
N SER A 386 0.24 -31.45 -11.10
CA SER A 386 0.72 -31.04 -12.42
C SER A 386 1.97 -31.82 -12.85
N ASP A 387 2.59 -32.58 -11.95
CA ASP A 387 3.92 -33.20 -12.11
C ASP A 387 5.04 -32.19 -12.39
N GLU A 388 4.85 -30.95 -11.91
CA GLU A 388 5.74 -29.80 -12.14
C GLU A 388 6.48 -29.40 -10.85
N VAL A 389 7.75 -29.04 -10.99
CA VAL A 389 8.57 -28.43 -9.96
C VAL A 389 8.65 -26.93 -10.21
N THR A 390 8.40 -26.13 -9.18
CA THR A 390 8.57 -24.68 -9.20
C THR A 390 9.74 -24.29 -8.31
N LEU A 391 10.67 -23.51 -8.84
CA LEU A 391 11.69 -22.83 -8.06
C LEU A 391 11.33 -21.34 -7.98
N THR A 392 11.21 -20.82 -6.76
CA THR A 392 11.00 -19.40 -6.51
C THR A 392 12.34 -18.69 -6.35
N LEU A 393 12.46 -17.51 -6.93
CA LEU A 393 13.69 -16.71 -6.93
C LEU A 393 13.55 -15.46 -6.06
N SER A 394 14.67 -14.91 -5.59
CA SER A 394 14.68 -13.67 -4.81
C SER A 394 14.39 -12.41 -5.64
N GLU A 395 14.57 -12.51 -6.96
CA GLU A 395 14.37 -11.45 -7.94
C GLU A 395 14.27 -12.02 -9.35
N ALA A 396 13.93 -11.17 -10.31
CA ALA A 396 13.72 -11.58 -11.69
C ALA A 396 15.03 -11.80 -12.47
N LEU A 397 15.10 -12.90 -13.21
CA LEU A 397 16.19 -13.17 -14.16
C LEU A 397 15.89 -12.61 -15.54
N VAL A 398 16.94 -12.30 -16.32
CA VAL A 398 16.85 -11.90 -17.74
C VAL A 398 16.28 -13.03 -18.61
N GLY A 399 16.42 -14.26 -18.16
CA GLY A 399 15.88 -15.45 -18.79
C GLY A 399 16.23 -16.69 -17.99
N ASN A 400 15.87 -17.85 -18.55
CA ASN A 400 16.14 -19.13 -17.90
C ASN A 400 17.66 -19.38 -17.74
N PRO A 401 18.08 -20.04 -16.64
CA PRO A 401 19.47 -20.48 -16.49
C PRO A 401 19.94 -21.39 -17.63
N ASP A 402 21.21 -21.28 -18.02
CA ASP A 402 21.83 -22.15 -19.03
C ASP A 402 21.84 -23.64 -18.64
N VAL A 403 21.83 -23.93 -17.33
CA VAL A 403 21.95 -25.29 -16.80
C VAL A 403 20.82 -25.56 -15.82
N LEU A 404 20.06 -26.62 -16.09
CA LEU A 404 19.19 -27.31 -15.15
C LEU A 404 19.49 -28.81 -15.20
N ARG A 405 19.75 -29.40 -14.03
CA ARG A 405 19.94 -30.84 -13.89
C ARG A 405 19.14 -31.40 -12.71
N VAL A 406 18.61 -32.60 -12.89
CA VAL A 406 17.98 -33.41 -11.84
C VAL A 406 18.73 -34.72 -11.73
N ASN A 407 19.27 -35.03 -10.54
CA ASN A 407 20.19 -36.16 -10.32
C ASN A 407 21.33 -36.20 -11.35
N GLY A 408 21.90 -35.04 -11.69
CA GLY A 408 22.98 -34.89 -12.67
C GLY A 408 22.55 -34.99 -14.14
N THR A 409 21.30 -35.32 -14.45
CA THR A 409 20.79 -35.41 -15.82
C THR A 409 20.18 -34.08 -16.26
N PRO A 410 20.50 -33.54 -17.45
CA PRO A 410 19.89 -32.31 -17.97
C PRO A 410 18.36 -32.43 -18.11
N VAL A 411 17.65 -31.37 -17.73
CA VAL A 411 16.18 -31.24 -17.86
C VAL A 411 15.86 -29.88 -18.50
N ALA A 412 14.79 -29.81 -19.27
CA ALA A 412 14.32 -28.55 -19.86
C ALA A 412 13.33 -27.84 -18.94
N PHE A 413 13.39 -26.52 -18.89
CA PHE A 413 12.35 -25.70 -18.27
C PHE A 413 11.04 -25.79 -19.05
N THR A 414 9.91 -25.81 -18.35
CA THR A 414 8.56 -25.80 -18.94
C THR A 414 8.09 -24.38 -19.21
N ASN A 415 8.46 -23.41 -18.38
CA ASN A 415 8.25 -22.00 -18.70
C ASN A 415 9.24 -21.52 -19.77
N SER A 416 8.72 -21.23 -20.96
CA SER A 416 9.46 -20.47 -21.97
C SER A 416 9.23 -18.99 -21.71
N SER A 417 10.19 -18.33 -21.05
CA SER A 417 10.15 -16.88 -20.87
C SER A 417 11.37 -16.22 -21.48
N THR A 418 11.12 -15.24 -22.34
CA THR A 418 12.10 -14.24 -22.80
C THR A 418 12.02 -12.95 -21.98
N GLY A 419 11.23 -12.93 -20.90
CA GLY A 419 10.99 -11.77 -20.03
C GLY A 419 11.31 -12.04 -18.56
N PRO A 420 11.00 -11.09 -17.65
CA PRO A 420 11.40 -11.19 -16.26
C PRO A 420 10.83 -12.46 -15.60
N VAL A 421 11.71 -13.31 -15.07
CA VAL A 421 11.33 -14.60 -14.47
C VAL A 421 11.62 -14.61 -12.97
N THR A 422 10.59 -14.66 -12.14
CA THR A 422 10.71 -14.84 -10.68
C THR A 422 10.44 -16.28 -10.23
N GLU A 423 9.89 -17.11 -11.13
CA GLU A 423 9.64 -18.53 -10.90
C GLU A 423 10.11 -19.35 -12.10
N LEU A 424 10.89 -20.39 -11.85
CA LEU A 424 11.33 -21.34 -12.88
C LEU A 424 10.54 -22.63 -12.72
N THR A 425 10.04 -23.18 -13.82
CA THR A 425 9.28 -24.43 -13.77
C THR A 425 9.89 -25.51 -14.66
N PHE A 426 9.78 -26.76 -14.24
CA PHE A 426 10.14 -27.92 -15.07
C PHE A 426 9.36 -29.17 -14.62
N ASN A 427 9.10 -30.09 -15.55
CA ASN A 427 8.42 -31.34 -15.22
C ASN A 427 9.37 -32.36 -14.57
N ARG A 428 8.85 -33.18 -13.64
CA ARG A 428 9.60 -34.32 -13.10
C ARG A 428 10.08 -35.22 -14.25
N PRO A 429 11.38 -35.53 -14.34
CA PRO A 429 11.87 -36.47 -15.33
C PRO A 429 11.30 -37.87 -15.10
N ALA A 430 10.91 -38.58 -16.17
CA ALA A 430 10.39 -39.95 -16.08
C ALA A 430 11.36 -40.93 -15.39
N SER A 431 12.66 -40.63 -15.40
CA SER A 431 13.71 -41.39 -14.71
C SER A 431 13.70 -41.27 -13.19
N VAL A 432 12.97 -40.30 -12.62
CA VAL A 432 12.88 -40.08 -11.17
C VAL A 432 11.54 -40.59 -10.67
N ALA A 433 11.52 -41.63 -9.85
CA ALA A 433 10.26 -42.21 -9.36
C ALA A 433 9.53 -41.29 -8.37
N THR A 434 8.19 -41.29 -8.41
CA THR A 434 7.39 -40.68 -7.34
C THR A 434 7.64 -41.39 -6.00
N GLY A 435 7.65 -40.66 -4.90
CA GLY A 435 8.07 -41.07 -3.57
C GLY A 435 9.57 -40.92 -3.28
N SER A 436 10.37 -40.47 -4.25
CA SER A 436 11.82 -40.30 -4.10
C SER A 436 12.23 -38.84 -3.86
N VAL A 437 13.47 -38.66 -3.37
CA VAL A 437 14.15 -37.36 -3.31
C VAL A 437 15.12 -37.28 -4.47
N ALA A 438 15.19 -36.14 -5.14
CA ALA A 438 16.17 -35.89 -6.20
C ALA A 438 16.93 -34.59 -5.95
N ASP A 439 18.19 -34.58 -6.33
CA ASP A 439 19.04 -33.39 -6.30
C ASP A 439 18.72 -32.50 -7.51
N ILE A 440 18.62 -31.19 -7.26
CA ILE A 440 18.49 -30.15 -8.27
C ILE A 440 19.77 -29.34 -8.31
N TYR A 441 20.28 -29.12 -9.52
CA TYR A 441 21.37 -28.21 -9.79
C TYR A 441 20.95 -27.19 -10.86
N ILE A 442 21.07 -25.89 -10.55
CA ILE A 442 20.88 -24.81 -11.52
C ILE A 442 22.07 -23.85 -11.54
N ALA A 443 22.42 -23.34 -12.71
CA ALA A 443 23.49 -22.35 -12.88
C ALA A 443 23.37 -21.60 -14.22
N GLY A 444 24.11 -20.50 -14.35
CA GLY A 444 24.27 -19.78 -15.63
C GLY A 444 23.18 -18.75 -15.91
N ALA A 445 22.43 -18.31 -14.89
CA ALA A 445 21.52 -17.18 -15.01
C ALA A 445 22.14 -15.88 -14.51
N LYS A 446 21.58 -14.75 -14.96
CA LYS A 446 21.88 -13.42 -14.46
C LYS A 446 20.58 -12.65 -14.25
N ASP A 447 20.60 -11.72 -13.30
CA ASP A 447 19.60 -10.66 -13.24
C ASP A 447 19.81 -9.62 -14.34
N TYR A 448 18.99 -8.57 -14.32
CA TYR A 448 19.00 -7.49 -15.30
C TYR A 448 20.17 -6.52 -15.18
N LYS A 449 20.81 -6.44 -14.02
CA LYS A 449 22.04 -5.66 -13.84
C LYS A 449 23.30 -6.46 -14.19
N GLY A 450 23.14 -7.76 -14.41
CA GLY A 450 24.18 -8.68 -14.82
C GLY A 450 24.84 -9.42 -13.65
N ASN A 451 24.31 -9.33 -12.42
CA ASN A 451 24.80 -10.13 -11.31
C ASN A 451 24.45 -11.60 -11.56
N ALA A 452 25.45 -12.47 -11.43
CA ALA A 452 25.29 -13.88 -11.77
C ALA A 452 24.67 -14.65 -10.60
N LEU A 453 23.62 -15.44 -10.91
CA LEU A 453 23.09 -16.42 -9.99
C LEU A 453 24.21 -17.39 -9.59
N ALA A 454 24.55 -17.42 -8.30
CA ALA A 454 25.44 -18.43 -7.78
C ALA A 454 24.81 -19.81 -7.99
N ALA A 455 25.60 -20.78 -8.43
CA ALA A 455 25.10 -22.13 -8.70
C ALA A 455 24.37 -22.67 -7.47
N TYR A 456 23.11 -23.07 -7.65
CA TYR A 456 22.28 -23.59 -6.59
C TYR A 456 22.26 -25.12 -6.66
N THR A 457 22.52 -25.75 -5.52
CA THR A 457 22.35 -27.19 -5.30
C THR A 457 21.35 -27.37 -4.17
N GLY A 458 20.23 -28.02 -4.48
CA GLY A 458 19.19 -28.34 -3.51
C GLY A 458 18.60 -29.71 -3.79
N ASN A 459 17.48 -30.01 -3.14
CA ASN A 459 16.73 -31.23 -3.39
C ASN A 459 15.24 -30.95 -3.47
N VAL A 460 14.52 -31.84 -4.14
CA VAL A 460 13.06 -31.87 -4.20
C VAL A 460 12.59 -33.28 -3.85
N THR A 461 11.55 -33.36 -3.02
CA THR A 461 10.88 -34.64 -2.75
C THR A 461 9.69 -34.76 -3.69
N PHE A 462 9.74 -35.73 -4.60
CA PHE A 462 8.68 -36.03 -5.53
C PHE A 462 7.57 -36.83 -4.84
N THR A 463 6.85 -36.25 -3.89
CA THR A 463 5.85 -36.97 -3.10
C THR A 463 4.80 -37.64 -3.98
N LYS A 464 4.48 -38.91 -3.70
CA LYS A 464 3.31 -39.57 -4.29
C LYS A 464 2.10 -39.35 -3.39
N ASP A 465 1.01 -38.83 -3.94
CA ASP A 465 -0.25 -38.82 -3.22
C ASP A 465 -0.91 -40.21 -3.30
N VAL A 466 -1.10 -40.85 -2.15
CA VAL A 466 -1.74 -42.17 -1.99
C VAL A 466 -3.11 -42.10 -1.33
N SER A 467 -3.59 -40.90 -1.02
CA SER A 467 -4.90 -40.73 -0.39
C SER A 467 -6.03 -41.02 -1.39
N ALA A 468 -7.22 -41.40 -0.92
CA ALA A 468 -8.33 -41.70 -1.84
C ALA A 468 -8.93 -40.40 -2.43
N LEU A 469 -9.37 -40.48 -3.70
CA LEU A 469 -10.21 -39.46 -4.30
C LEU A 469 -11.60 -39.49 -3.65
N GLY A 470 -12.14 -38.32 -3.32
CA GLY A 470 -13.46 -38.18 -2.71
C GLY A 470 -14.08 -36.82 -2.99
N VAL A 471 -15.37 -36.72 -2.65
CA VAL A 471 -16.11 -35.46 -2.73
C VAL A 471 -15.80 -34.64 -1.47
N ALA A 472 -15.22 -33.46 -1.65
CA ALA A 472 -14.96 -32.51 -0.56
C ALA A 472 -16.24 -31.78 -0.16
N SER A 473 -17.02 -31.30 -1.14
CA SER A 473 -18.29 -30.64 -0.89
C SER A 473 -19.24 -30.74 -2.07
N VAL A 474 -20.54 -30.65 -1.75
CA VAL A 474 -21.63 -30.54 -2.71
C VAL A 474 -22.51 -29.40 -2.24
N THR A 475 -22.58 -28.32 -3.02
CA THR A 475 -23.28 -27.10 -2.64
C THR A 475 -24.09 -26.57 -3.80
N GLN A 476 -25.27 -26.03 -3.51
CA GLN A 476 -26.02 -25.25 -4.48
C GLN A 476 -25.20 -24.01 -4.88
N ALA A 477 -24.90 -23.87 -6.18
CA ALA A 477 -24.22 -22.68 -6.72
C ALA A 477 -25.22 -21.69 -7.33
N ASP A 478 -26.32 -22.21 -7.89
CA ASP A 478 -27.45 -21.43 -8.40
C ASP A 478 -28.76 -22.25 -8.25
N SER A 479 -29.92 -21.70 -8.59
CA SER A 479 -31.19 -22.43 -8.52
C SER A 479 -31.21 -23.67 -9.41
N ASP A 480 -30.46 -23.69 -10.52
CA ASP A 480 -30.36 -24.83 -11.43
C ASP A 480 -28.99 -25.51 -11.43
N THR A 481 -28.08 -25.07 -10.56
CA THR A 481 -26.68 -25.48 -10.63
C THR A 481 -26.18 -26.00 -9.30
N LEU A 482 -25.67 -27.24 -9.34
CA LEU A 482 -25.04 -27.88 -8.19
C LEU A 482 -23.53 -27.97 -8.39
N ARG A 483 -22.77 -27.36 -7.49
CA ARG A 483 -21.31 -27.41 -7.51
C ARG A 483 -20.79 -28.59 -6.71
N VAL A 484 -19.94 -29.38 -7.35
CA VAL A 484 -19.24 -30.51 -6.74
C VAL A 484 -17.76 -30.18 -6.72
N VAL A 485 -17.17 -30.18 -5.52
CA VAL A 485 -15.74 -30.01 -5.34
C VAL A 485 -15.16 -31.33 -4.88
N PHE A 486 -14.16 -31.81 -5.61
CA PHE A 486 -13.40 -32.98 -5.20
C PHE A 486 -12.25 -32.56 -4.29
N ASN A 487 -11.83 -33.44 -3.40
CA ASN A 487 -10.67 -33.18 -2.53
C ASN A 487 -9.34 -33.12 -3.31
N LYS A 488 -9.38 -33.44 -4.61
CA LYS A 488 -8.22 -33.55 -5.50
C LYS A 488 -8.60 -33.30 -6.95
N LYS A 489 -7.60 -32.94 -7.75
CA LYS A 489 -7.72 -32.78 -9.21
C LYS A 489 -7.98 -34.13 -9.87
N LEU A 490 -8.95 -34.19 -10.79
CA LEU A 490 -9.25 -35.39 -11.55
C LEU A 490 -8.19 -35.67 -12.63
N GLY A 491 -7.80 -36.92 -12.81
CA GLY A 491 -6.78 -37.36 -13.77
C GLY A 491 -7.28 -37.40 -15.20
N ALA A 492 -6.37 -37.61 -16.17
CA ALA A 492 -6.65 -37.68 -17.61
C ALA A 492 -7.50 -38.90 -18.03
N LYS A 493 -8.74 -38.99 -17.51
CA LYS A 493 -9.99 -39.05 -18.28
C LYS A 493 -10.67 -37.66 -18.38
N ALA A 494 -10.01 -36.64 -17.84
CA ALA A 494 -10.34 -35.23 -17.95
C ALA A 494 -9.11 -34.44 -18.46
N SER A 495 -8.76 -34.64 -19.73
CA SER A 495 -8.32 -33.49 -20.53
C SER A 495 -9.60 -32.82 -21.05
N SER A 496 -9.54 -31.56 -21.48
CA SER A 496 -10.66 -30.70 -21.89
C SER A 496 -11.61 -31.26 -22.99
N THR A 497 -11.47 -32.54 -23.37
CA THR A 497 -12.23 -33.25 -24.38
C THR A 497 -13.25 -34.27 -23.85
N THR A 498 -13.31 -34.60 -22.55
CA THR A 498 -14.26 -35.63 -22.04
C THR A 498 -14.86 -35.36 -20.65
N LEU A 499 -15.54 -34.22 -20.45
CA LEU A 499 -16.53 -34.06 -19.34
C LEU A 499 -17.60 -35.17 -19.35
N ALA A 500 -17.74 -35.88 -20.48
CA ALA A 500 -18.56 -37.07 -20.64
C ALA A 500 -18.22 -38.20 -19.66
N ASP A 501 -16.95 -38.40 -19.29
CA ASP A 501 -16.56 -39.43 -18.33
C ASP A 501 -16.99 -39.07 -16.89
N LEU A 502 -16.88 -37.79 -16.53
CA LEU A 502 -17.38 -37.28 -15.25
C LEU A 502 -18.91 -37.38 -15.18
N ALA A 503 -19.61 -36.99 -16.25
CA ALA A 503 -21.05 -37.13 -16.37
C ALA A 503 -21.50 -38.61 -16.32
N ALA A 504 -20.72 -39.54 -16.87
CA ALA A 504 -21.03 -40.97 -16.82
C ALA A 504 -20.84 -41.59 -15.43
N ALA A 505 -19.93 -41.05 -14.61
CA ALA A 505 -19.64 -41.55 -13.28
C ALA A 505 -20.62 -41.06 -12.20
N ILE A 506 -21.39 -40.01 -12.52
CA ILE A 506 -22.32 -39.35 -11.61
C ILE A 506 -23.77 -39.67 -12.01
N THR A 507 -24.58 -40.04 -11.03
CA THR A 507 -26.04 -40.12 -11.17
C THR A 507 -26.68 -39.15 -10.19
N VAL A 508 -27.46 -38.20 -10.70
CA VAL A 508 -28.30 -37.35 -9.85
C VAL A 508 -29.69 -37.96 -9.76
N LEU A 509 -30.18 -38.20 -8.55
CA LEU A 509 -31.51 -38.72 -8.30
C LEU A 509 -32.41 -37.60 -7.73
N LYS A 510 -33.56 -37.42 -8.35
CA LYS A 510 -34.69 -36.63 -7.84
C LYS A 510 -35.84 -37.58 -7.52
N ASP A 511 -36.34 -37.56 -6.29
CA ASP A 511 -37.45 -38.41 -5.85
C ASP A 511 -37.21 -39.91 -6.18
N GLY A 512 -35.94 -40.35 -6.10
CA GLY A 512 -35.52 -41.74 -6.38
C GLY A 512 -35.28 -42.07 -7.86
N SER A 513 -35.53 -41.15 -8.80
CA SER A 513 -35.34 -41.35 -10.24
C SER A 513 -34.22 -40.49 -10.80
N SER A 514 -33.53 -40.98 -11.84
CA SER A 514 -32.44 -40.21 -12.49
C SER A 514 -32.97 -38.89 -13.06
N PHE A 515 -32.27 -37.79 -12.80
CA PHE A 515 -32.61 -36.45 -13.24
C PHE A 515 -31.54 -35.92 -14.21
N PRO A 516 -31.92 -35.35 -15.36
CA PRO A 516 -30.95 -34.94 -16.37
C PRO A 516 -30.16 -33.69 -15.95
N TYR A 517 -28.89 -33.68 -16.31
CA TYR A 517 -27.97 -32.56 -16.08
C TYR A 517 -26.88 -32.57 -17.16
N SER A 518 -26.13 -31.48 -17.24
CA SER A 518 -24.87 -31.38 -17.97
C SER A 518 -23.74 -31.02 -17.02
N VAL A 519 -22.51 -31.33 -17.38
CA VAL A 519 -21.33 -30.98 -16.57
C VAL A 519 -20.57 -29.88 -17.28
N SER A 520 -20.16 -28.85 -16.54
CA SER A 520 -19.18 -27.86 -16.96
C SER A 520 -18.06 -27.75 -15.93
N ALA A 521 -16.88 -27.32 -16.37
CA ALA A 521 -15.87 -26.84 -15.44
C ALA A 521 -16.41 -25.56 -14.75
N THR A 522 -16.09 -25.37 -13.48
CA THR A 522 -16.44 -24.13 -12.79
C THR A 522 -15.61 -22.98 -13.36
N ALA A 523 -16.27 -21.88 -13.74
CA ALA A 523 -15.60 -20.69 -14.27
C ALA A 523 -14.58 -20.15 -13.25
N GLY A 524 -13.36 -19.87 -13.71
CA GLY A 524 -12.26 -19.37 -12.87
C GLY A 524 -11.55 -20.41 -12.01
N ASP A 525 -11.98 -21.68 -11.98
CA ASP A 525 -11.24 -22.72 -11.27
C ASP A 525 -9.98 -23.14 -12.04
N THR A 526 -8.81 -22.83 -11.49
CA THR A 526 -7.51 -23.26 -12.02
C THR A 526 -7.03 -24.57 -11.40
N THR A 527 -7.67 -25.02 -10.31
CA THR A 527 -7.27 -26.23 -9.58
C THR A 527 -7.72 -27.52 -10.28
N GLY A 528 -8.78 -27.43 -11.10
CA GLY A 528 -9.38 -28.58 -11.78
C GLY A 528 -10.08 -29.53 -10.80
N THR A 529 -10.60 -29.01 -9.68
CA THR A 529 -11.28 -29.77 -8.63
C THR A 529 -12.77 -29.47 -8.55
N SER A 530 -13.22 -28.35 -9.12
CA SER A 530 -14.60 -27.88 -9.06
C SER A 530 -15.31 -28.02 -10.40
N PHE A 531 -16.49 -28.63 -10.34
CA PHE A 531 -17.34 -28.86 -11.50
C PHE A 531 -18.78 -28.50 -11.17
N ASP A 532 -19.45 -27.89 -12.15
CA ASP A 532 -20.85 -27.48 -12.03
C ASP A 532 -21.74 -28.47 -12.80
N LEU A 533 -22.74 -29.00 -12.10
CA LEU A 533 -23.82 -29.82 -12.64
C LEU A 533 -24.99 -28.89 -12.95
N ASN A 534 -25.17 -28.56 -14.22
CA ASN A 534 -26.22 -27.65 -14.68
C ASN A 534 -27.47 -28.45 -15.08
N PHE A 535 -28.57 -28.25 -14.35
CA PHE A 535 -29.83 -28.95 -14.58
C PHE A 535 -30.58 -28.34 -15.77
N THR A 536 -30.73 -29.11 -16.85
CA THR A 536 -31.29 -28.61 -18.11
C THR A 536 -32.82 -28.72 -18.19
N SER A 537 -33.49 -29.17 -17.12
CA SER A 537 -34.94 -29.40 -17.07
C SER A 537 -35.63 -28.35 -16.20
N THR A 538 -36.63 -27.68 -16.78
CA THR A 538 -37.44 -26.62 -16.13
C THR A 538 -38.31 -27.13 -14.98
N ASN A 539 -38.35 -28.44 -14.73
CA ASN A 539 -39.18 -29.04 -13.68
C ASN A 539 -38.35 -29.53 -12.49
N LEU A 540 -37.20 -28.92 -12.16
CA LEU A 540 -36.40 -29.29 -10.99
C LEU A 540 -37.23 -29.16 -9.69
N TYR A 541 -37.90 -28.02 -9.50
CA TYR A 541 -38.69 -27.72 -8.31
C TYR A 541 -40.17 -28.11 -8.41
N GLY A 542 -40.73 -28.20 -9.63
CA GLY A 542 -42.18 -28.30 -9.81
C GLY A 542 -42.89 -27.10 -9.17
N THR A 543 -43.82 -27.36 -8.26
CA THR A 543 -44.52 -26.33 -7.47
C THR A 543 -43.91 -26.08 -6.08
N ALA A 544 -42.87 -26.83 -5.70
CA ALA A 544 -42.24 -26.71 -4.39
C ALA A 544 -41.23 -25.55 -4.35
N ALA A 545 -40.95 -25.02 -3.16
CA ALA A 545 -39.91 -24.00 -2.95
C ALA A 545 -38.50 -24.60 -2.82
N ASP A 546 -38.40 -25.90 -2.53
CA ASP A 546 -37.14 -26.63 -2.43
C ASP A 546 -37.30 -28.09 -2.89
N LYS A 547 -36.18 -28.75 -3.19
CA LYS A 547 -36.12 -30.15 -3.60
C LYS A 547 -34.83 -30.81 -3.12
N ASP A 548 -34.95 -31.98 -2.53
CA ASP A 548 -33.80 -32.81 -2.17
C ASP A 548 -33.34 -33.63 -3.39
N LEU A 549 -32.04 -33.55 -3.69
CA LEU A 549 -31.36 -34.37 -4.68
C LEU A 549 -30.36 -35.29 -3.99
N ALA A 550 -30.15 -36.48 -4.56
CA ALA A 550 -29.05 -37.36 -4.18
C ALA A 550 -28.05 -37.47 -5.33
N LEU A 551 -26.82 -37.01 -5.09
CA LEU A 551 -25.68 -37.18 -5.97
C LEU A 551 -25.01 -38.51 -5.65
N VAL A 552 -25.08 -39.47 -6.56
CA VAL A 552 -24.45 -40.79 -6.42
C VAL A 552 -23.24 -40.86 -7.35
N ILE A 553 -22.07 -41.19 -6.80
CA ILE A 553 -20.86 -41.44 -7.58
C ILE A 553 -20.51 -42.93 -7.46
N ALA A 554 -20.41 -43.60 -8.60
CA ALA A 554 -20.07 -45.02 -8.64
C ALA A 554 -18.66 -45.29 -8.10
N LYS A 555 -18.47 -46.44 -7.46
CA LYS A 555 -17.13 -46.90 -7.05
C LYS A 555 -16.21 -46.97 -8.27
N ASP A 556 -14.99 -46.46 -8.13
CA ASP A 556 -13.94 -46.50 -9.14
C ASP A 556 -14.30 -45.80 -10.48
N GLY A 557 -15.39 -45.03 -10.51
CA GLY A 557 -15.86 -44.31 -11.70
C GLY A 557 -15.02 -43.08 -12.05
N LEU A 558 -14.30 -42.54 -11.07
CA LEU A 558 -13.40 -41.40 -11.19
C LEU A 558 -12.00 -41.77 -10.70
N VAL A 559 -11.02 -41.10 -11.29
CA VAL A 559 -9.59 -41.27 -10.98
C VAL A 559 -8.96 -39.88 -10.83
N ASP A 560 -8.08 -39.70 -9.86
CA ASP A 560 -7.29 -38.47 -9.71
C ASP A 560 -6.06 -38.48 -10.64
N VAL A 561 -5.35 -37.34 -10.70
CA VAL A 561 -4.12 -37.18 -11.49
C VAL A 561 -3.00 -38.16 -11.12
N TYR A 562 -3.09 -38.82 -9.97
CA TYR A 562 -2.13 -39.80 -9.48
C TYR A 562 -2.57 -41.25 -9.70
N GLY A 563 -3.74 -41.47 -10.29
CA GLY A 563 -4.30 -42.80 -10.50
C GLY A 563 -5.10 -43.36 -9.31
N ASN A 564 -5.31 -42.60 -8.23
CA ASN A 564 -6.13 -43.04 -7.11
C ASN A 564 -7.61 -42.96 -7.50
N LYS A 565 -8.35 -44.01 -7.20
CA LYS A 565 -9.77 -44.15 -7.54
C LYS A 565 -10.68 -43.70 -6.41
N ASN A 566 -11.89 -43.25 -6.73
CA ASN A 566 -12.89 -42.91 -5.72
C ASN A 566 -13.60 -44.14 -5.14
N ALA A 567 -14.02 -44.06 -3.87
CA ALA A 567 -15.01 -44.98 -3.32
C ALA A 567 -16.43 -44.62 -3.81
N ALA A 568 -17.37 -45.57 -3.73
CA ALA A 568 -18.78 -45.23 -3.93
C ALA A 568 -19.21 -44.19 -2.89
N SER A 569 -19.94 -43.16 -3.33
CA SER A 569 -20.44 -42.12 -2.43
C SER A 569 -21.84 -41.67 -2.84
N SER A 570 -22.60 -41.21 -1.84
CA SER A 570 -23.92 -40.61 -2.02
C SER A 570 -23.99 -39.37 -1.15
N GLN A 571 -24.30 -38.22 -1.76
CA GLN A 571 -24.45 -36.94 -1.07
C GLN A 571 -25.87 -36.42 -1.29
N ASN A 572 -26.57 -36.12 -0.21
CA ASN A 572 -27.88 -35.47 -0.28
C ASN A 572 -27.69 -33.96 -0.21
N VAL A 573 -28.31 -33.24 -1.14
CA VAL A 573 -28.32 -31.79 -1.17
C VAL A 573 -29.75 -31.28 -1.30
N LYS A 574 -30.10 -30.31 -0.47
CA LYS A 574 -31.33 -29.56 -0.61
C LYS A 574 -31.07 -28.39 -1.56
N MET A 575 -31.71 -28.43 -2.72
CA MET A 575 -31.75 -27.31 -3.66
C MET A 575 -32.93 -26.41 -3.29
N THR A 576 -32.73 -25.10 -3.28
CA THR A 576 -33.78 -24.11 -3.04
C THR A 576 -34.05 -23.29 -4.29
N LYS A 577 -35.33 -23.07 -4.59
CA LYS A 577 -35.74 -22.28 -5.74
C LYS A 577 -35.43 -20.80 -5.48
N ASP A 578 -34.85 -20.11 -6.45
CA ASP A 578 -34.73 -18.66 -6.37
C ASP A 578 -36.09 -18.00 -6.65
N VAL A 579 -36.50 -17.12 -5.75
CA VAL A 579 -37.74 -16.35 -5.82
C VAL A 579 -37.49 -14.85 -5.65
N VAL A 580 -36.22 -14.46 -5.52
CA VAL A 580 -35.81 -13.06 -5.41
C VAL A 580 -35.75 -12.49 -6.83
N ALA A 581 -36.20 -11.26 -6.98
CA ALA A 581 -36.12 -10.56 -8.25
C ALA A 581 -34.80 -9.77 -8.34
N PRO A 582 -34.20 -9.66 -9.54
CA PRO A 582 -33.00 -8.86 -9.73
C PRO A 582 -33.19 -7.40 -9.30
N THR A 583 -32.22 -6.88 -8.56
CA THR A 583 -32.16 -5.48 -8.13
C THR A 583 -30.87 -4.82 -8.60
N VAL A 584 -30.91 -3.52 -8.91
CA VAL A 584 -29.70 -2.77 -9.25
C VAL A 584 -28.91 -2.49 -7.96
N THR A 585 -27.69 -3.01 -7.89
CA THR A 585 -26.79 -2.89 -6.72
C THR A 585 -25.77 -1.78 -6.89
N GLY A 586 -25.47 -1.36 -8.13
CA GLY A 586 -24.50 -0.31 -8.39
C GLY A 586 -24.51 0.19 -9.82
N THR A 587 -23.81 1.30 -10.03
CA THR A 587 -23.57 1.88 -11.36
C THR A 587 -22.14 2.37 -11.47
N SER A 588 -21.49 2.16 -12.61
CA SER A 588 -20.16 2.72 -12.89
C SER A 588 -20.07 3.26 -14.31
N VAL A 589 -19.06 4.09 -14.56
CA VAL A 589 -18.73 4.63 -15.87
C VAL A 589 -17.28 4.27 -16.15
N SER A 590 -17.00 3.70 -17.32
CA SER A 590 -15.62 3.39 -17.73
C SER A 590 -14.77 4.66 -17.84
N SER A 591 -13.46 4.55 -17.65
CA SER A 591 -12.52 5.67 -17.71
C SER A 591 -12.53 6.40 -19.06
N ASP A 592 -12.71 5.66 -20.15
CA ASP A 592 -12.88 6.19 -21.51
C ASP A 592 -14.27 6.77 -21.78
N LYS A 593 -15.19 6.66 -20.80
CA LYS A 593 -16.58 7.13 -20.82
C LYS A 593 -17.43 6.51 -21.93
N LYS A 594 -17.01 5.38 -22.52
CA LYS A 594 -17.77 4.69 -23.59
C LYS A 594 -18.79 3.70 -23.06
N THR A 595 -18.65 3.28 -21.80
CA THR A 595 -19.50 2.27 -21.20
C THR A 595 -20.05 2.77 -19.87
N ILE A 596 -21.37 2.71 -19.72
CA ILE A 596 -22.03 2.82 -18.42
C ILE A 596 -22.47 1.42 -18.03
N THR A 597 -22.18 1.01 -16.80
CA THR A 597 -22.49 -0.32 -16.31
C THR A 597 -23.50 -0.23 -15.18
N LEU A 598 -24.59 -0.99 -15.28
CA LEU A 598 -25.51 -1.25 -14.18
C LEU A 598 -25.19 -2.64 -13.63
N THR A 599 -24.90 -2.74 -12.33
CA THR A 599 -24.65 -4.02 -11.66
C THR A 599 -25.93 -4.49 -10.98
N PHE A 600 -26.23 -5.78 -11.09
CA PHE A 600 -27.40 -6.42 -10.51
C PHE A 600 -27.03 -7.38 -9.38
N SER A 601 -28.01 -7.74 -8.54
CA SER A 601 -27.87 -8.74 -7.47
C SER A 601 -27.51 -10.13 -8.00
N GLU A 602 -27.94 -10.44 -9.23
CA GLU A 602 -27.86 -11.75 -9.86
C GLU A 602 -27.67 -11.64 -11.38
N GLY A 603 -27.42 -12.77 -12.04
CA GLY A 603 -27.26 -12.80 -13.49
C GLY A 603 -28.60 -12.53 -14.18
N VAL A 604 -28.61 -11.68 -15.22
CA VAL A 604 -29.86 -11.25 -15.86
C VAL A 604 -29.85 -11.42 -17.37
N THR A 605 -31.04 -11.66 -17.91
CA THR A 605 -31.38 -11.37 -19.31
C THR A 605 -32.04 -10.01 -19.41
N VAL A 606 -31.80 -9.31 -20.52
CA VAL A 606 -32.25 -7.93 -20.72
C VAL A 606 -33.32 -7.85 -21.81
N ASP A 607 -34.38 -7.09 -21.54
CA ASP A 607 -35.34 -6.61 -22.53
C ASP A 607 -35.17 -5.08 -22.64
N ASP A 608 -34.37 -4.65 -23.61
CA ASP A 608 -33.98 -3.25 -23.79
C ASP A 608 -35.17 -2.34 -24.17
N SER A 609 -36.25 -2.91 -24.72
CA SER A 609 -37.48 -2.18 -25.04
C SER A 609 -38.18 -1.57 -23.82
N LEU A 610 -37.86 -2.08 -22.62
CA LEU A 610 -38.38 -1.64 -21.34
C LEU A 610 -37.45 -0.66 -20.60
N PHE A 611 -36.38 -0.21 -21.25
CA PHE A 611 -35.47 0.80 -20.72
C PHE A 611 -35.87 2.19 -21.21
N THR A 612 -35.87 3.15 -20.28
CA THR A 612 -35.87 4.58 -20.62
C THR A 612 -34.60 5.22 -20.09
N VAL A 613 -33.77 5.73 -21.00
CA VAL A 613 -32.55 6.46 -20.65
C VAL A 613 -32.83 7.96 -20.76
N ARG A 614 -32.41 8.74 -19.76
CA ARG A 614 -32.42 10.20 -19.82
C ARG A 614 -31.05 10.74 -19.46
N ARG A 615 -30.64 11.83 -20.11
CA ARG A 615 -29.49 12.66 -19.73
C ARG A 615 -30.02 13.99 -19.23
N ASP A 616 -29.71 14.34 -17.99
CA ASP A 616 -30.15 15.57 -17.34
C ASP A 616 -31.69 15.78 -17.42
N GLY A 617 -32.43 14.68 -17.30
CA GLY A 617 -33.90 14.68 -17.40
C GLY A 617 -34.47 14.64 -18.82
N ILE A 618 -33.65 14.75 -19.86
CA ILE A 618 -34.07 14.70 -21.27
C ILE A 618 -33.94 13.26 -21.81
N ALA A 619 -34.97 12.74 -22.46
CA ALA A 619 -34.95 11.41 -23.05
C ALA A 619 -33.83 11.26 -24.10
N VAL A 620 -33.04 10.20 -23.96
CA VAL A 620 -32.03 9.78 -24.94
C VAL A 620 -32.68 8.77 -25.87
N ASN A 621 -32.40 8.86 -27.18
CA ASN A 621 -32.89 7.88 -28.14
C ASN A 621 -32.22 6.52 -27.89
N THR A 622 -32.99 5.54 -27.43
CA THR A 622 -32.50 4.20 -27.08
C THR A 622 -32.11 3.38 -28.30
N THR A 623 -32.59 3.69 -29.51
CA THR A 623 -32.16 2.99 -30.74
C THR A 623 -30.71 3.27 -31.12
N GLY A 624 -30.10 4.32 -30.55
CA GLY A 624 -28.67 4.62 -30.68
C GLY A 624 -27.79 3.98 -29.60
N LEU A 625 -28.37 3.14 -28.73
CA LEU A 625 -27.66 2.48 -27.63
C LEU A 625 -27.62 0.97 -27.84
N THR A 626 -26.58 0.34 -27.34
CA THR A 626 -26.51 -1.11 -27.14
C THR A 626 -26.63 -1.37 -25.64
N ILE A 627 -27.68 -2.06 -25.24
CA ILE A 627 -27.96 -2.42 -23.84
C ILE A 627 -27.98 -3.94 -23.75
N VAL A 628 -26.93 -4.52 -23.17
CA VAL A 628 -26.76 -5.98 -23.11
C VAL A 628 -26.21 -6.40 -21.76
N SER A 629 -26.60 -7.57 -21.28
CA SER A 629 -25.87 -8.23 -20.19
C SER A 629 -24.44 -8.54 -20.66
N ASP A 630 -23.47 -8.47 -19.76
CA ASP A 630 -22.11 -8.92 -20.04
C ASP A 630 -22.08 -10.43 -20.26
N SER A 631 -21.09 -10.90 -21.01
CA SER A 631 -20.93 -12.32 -21.32
C SER A 631 -20.12 -13.11 -20.29
N SER A 632 -19.61 -12.45 -19.23
CA SER A 632 -18.75 -13.08 -18.23
C SER A 632 -19.55 -13.71 -17.10
N ASP A 633 -20.45 -12.95 -16.48
CA ASP A 633 -21.26 -13.38 -15.33
C ASP A 633 -22.74 -13.01 -15.46
N ASN A 634 -23.11 -12.25 -16.50
CA ASN A 634 -24.45 -11.71 -16.75
C ASN A 634 -25.01 -10.82 -15.62
N LYS A 635 -24.24 -10.49 -14.57
CA LYS A 635 -24.67 -9.63 -13.46
C LYS A 635 -24.55 -8.16 -13.80
N LYS A 636 -23.81 -7.82 -14.85
CA LYS A 636 -23.66 -6.44 -15.31
C LYS A 636 -24.42 -6.24 -16.62
N VAL A 637 -25.19 -5.16 -16.71
CA VAL A 637 -25.75 -4.68 -17.97
C VAL A 637 -24.92 -3.48 -18.42
N THR A 638 -24.30 -3.61 -19.59
CA THR A 638 -23.52 -2.55 -20.19
C THR A 638 -24.38 -1.76 -21.17
N ILE A 639 -24.26 -0.44 -21.08
CA ILE A 639 -24.89 0.51 -21.98
C ILE A 639 -23.78 1.25 -22.71
N LYS A 640 -23.80 1.17 -24.04
CA LYS A 640 -22.83 1.81 -24.94
C LYS A 640 -23.56 2.58 -26.03
N ASN A 641 -22.96 3.62 -26.59
CA ASN A 641 -23.42 4.16 -27.86
C ASN A 641 -23.17 3.12 -28.96
N ALA A 642 -24.10 2.95 -29.90
CA ALA A 642 -24.01 1.96 -30.97
C ALA A 642 -22.80 2.19 -31.91
N ASP A 643 -22.29 3.43 -31.99
CA ASP A 643 -21.10 3.83 -32.72
C ASP A 643 -19.80 3.72 -31.89
N ALA A 644 -19.88 3.20 -30.66
CA ALA A 644 -18.80 3.12 -29.68
C ALA A 644 -18.17 4.48 -29.30
N SER A 645 -18.87 5.59 -29.52
CA SER A 645 -18.44 6.91 -29.05
C SER A 645 -18.58 7.06 -27.54
N ALA A 646 -17.80 7.96 -26.94
CA ALA A 646 -17.92 8.29 -25.52
C ALA A 646 -19.26 8.98 -25.22
N PHE A 647 -19.86 8.66 -24.07
CA PHE A 647 -21.00 9.42 -23.56
C PHE A 647 -20.58 10.86 -23.28
N THR A 648 -21.43 11.80 -23.69
CA THR A 648 -21.29 13.21 -23.32
C THR A 648 -21.43 13.39 -21.81
N ALA A 649 -20.82 14.43 -21.26
CA ALA A 649 -20.99 14.80 -19.87
C ALA A 649 -22.47 14.99 -19.49
N GLY A 650 -22.86 14.55 -18.30
CA GLY A 650 -24.21 14.73 -17.77
C GLY A 650 -24.60 13.65 -16.75
N ASN A 651 -25.73 13.85 -16.08
CA ASN A 651 -26.34 12.85 -15.21
C ASN A 651 -27.26 11.95 -16.02
N TYR A 652 -26.90 10.68 -16.16
CA TYR A 652 -27.69 9.68 -16.86
C TYR A 652 -28.58 8.94 -15.88
N THR A 653 -29.89 8.95 -16.11
CA THR A 653 -30.86 8.14 -15.35
C THR A 653 -31.41 7.03 -16.22
N PHE A 654 -31.43 5.82 -15.69
CA PHE A 654 -31.92 4.60 -16.34
C PHE A 654 -33.17 4.17 -15.58
N ARG A 655 -34.34 4.35 -16.20
CA ARG A 655 -35.59 3.83 -15.66
C ARG A 655 -35.91 2.51 -16.34
N LEU A 656 -35.95 1.45 -15.54
CA LEU A 656 -36.21 0.08 -15.96
C LEU A 656 -37.64 -0.26 -15.54
N GLU A 657 -38.54 -0.49 -16.50
CA GLU A 657 -39.89 -0.95 -16.19
C GLU A 657 -39.88 -2.34 -15.52
N ALA A 658 -41.01 -2.73 -14.94
CA ALA A 658 -41.15 -4.06 -14.37
C ALA A 658 -40.94 -5.13 -15.46
N GLY A 659 -39.96 -6.02 -15.24
CA GLY A 659 -39.57 -7.07 -16.19
C GLY A 659 -38.59 -6.63 -17.30
N ALA A 660 -38.03 -5.42 -17.22
CA ALA A 660 -36.94 -4.97 -18.10
C ALA A 660 -35.68 -5.84 -18.00
N VAL A 661 -35.45 -6.44 -16.83
CA VAL A 661 -34.51 -7.53 -16.66
C VAL A 661 -35.20 -8.71 -15.99
N LYS A 662 -34.75 -9.91 -16.33
CA LYS A 662 -35.21 -11.15 -15.71
C LYS A 662 -33.99 -11.88 -15.20
N ASP A 663 -34.13 -12.50 -14.05
CA ASP A 663 -33.19 -13.53 -13.60
C ASP A 663 -32.93 -14.50 -14.76
N LEU A 664 -31.66 -14.78 -15.01
CA LEU A 664 -31.20 -15.67 -16.06
C LEU A 664 -31.81 -17.08 -15.93
N VAL A 665 -32.03 -17.57 -14.71
CA VAL A 665 -32.41 -18.95 -14.43
C VAL A 665 -33.92 -19.10 -14.20
N GLU A 666 -34.49 -18.46 -13.18
CA GLU A 666 -35.92 -18.63 -12.82
C GLU A 666 -36.84 -17.63 -13.52
N ALA A 667 -36.28 -16.70 -14.30
CA ALA A 667 -36.99 -15.63 -14.99
C ALA A 667 -37.82 -14.71 -14.06
N ASN A 668 -37.44 -14.62 -12.77
CA ASN A 668 -37.96 -13.64 -11.83
C ASN A 668 -37.74 -12.22 -12.39
N LYS A 669 -38.82 -11.43 -12.44
CA LYS A 669 -38.81 -10.10 -13.09
C LYS A 669 -38.45 -9.02 -12.08
N ASN A 670 -37.56 -8.10 -12.44
CA ASN A 670 -37.33 -6.90 -11.63
C ASN A 670 -38.63 -6.11 -11.44
N ALA A 671 -38.76 -5.44 -10.28
CA ALA A 671 -39.73 -4.37 -10.12
C ALA A 671 -39.27 -3.10 -10.85
N LEU A 672 -40.19 -2.14 -11.05
CA LEU A 672 -39.85 -0.81 -11.56
C LEU A 672 -38.73 -0.18 -10.71
N VAL A 673 -37.61 0.17 -11.34
CA VAL A 673 -36.44 0.75 -10.67
C VAL A 673 -35.84 1.88 -11.50
N THR A 674 -35.23 2.86 -10.84
CA THR A 674 -34.43 3.90 -11.49
C THR A 674 -33.03 3.91 -10.91
N ALA A 675 -32.03 3.82 -11.79
CA ALA A 675 -30.62 3.94 -11.45
C ALA A 675 -30.05 5.22 -12.08
N SER A 676 -28.91 5.71 -11.58
CA SER A 676 -28.26 6.90 -12.12
C SER A 676 -26.76 6.78 -12.12
N ALA A 677 -26.11 7.22 -13.20
CA ALA A 677 -24.66 7.33 -13.32
C ALA A 677 -24.29 8.74 -13.78
N VAL A 678 -23.24 9.32 -13.18
CA VAL A 678 -22.73 10.63 -13.59
C VAL A 678 -21.57 10.43 -14.54
N VAL A 679 -21.77 10.81 -15.81
CA VAL A 679 -20.66 10.96 -16.76
C VAL A 679 -20.07 12.33 -16.53
N SER A 680 -18.95 12.38 -15.81
CA SER A 680 -18.27 13.64 -15.55
C SER A 680 -17.82 14.29 -16.86
N ALA A 681 -17.89 15.62 -16.94
CA ALA A 681 -17.20 16.35 -17.99
C ALA A 681 -15.76 15.87 -18.07
N GLY A 682 -15.21 15.78 -19.29
CA GLY A 682 -13.76 15.69 -19.41
C GLY A 682 -13.18 16.85 -18.64
N THR A 683 -12.52 16.56 -17.52
CA THR A 683 -11.38 17.38 -17.13
C THR A 683 -10.43 17.23 -18.31
N THR A 684 -10.41 18.21 -19.20
CA THR A 684 -9.20 18.44 -19.96
C THR A 684 -8.18 18.83 -18.91
N THR A 685 -7.46 17.84 -18.39
CA THR A 685 -6.19 18.08 -17.73
C THR A 685 -5.41 18.91 -18.74
N GLY A 686 -5.22 20.18 -18.42
CA GLY A 686 -4.68 21.15 -19.36
C GLY A 686 -3.22 20.82 -19.62
N THR A 687 -2.93 20.05 -20.65
CA THR A 687 -1.64 20.13 -21.32
C THR A 687 -1.53 21.50 -21.99
N ASP A 688 -0.36 22.12 -21.94
CA ASP A 688 -0.12 23.42 -22.55
C ASP A 688 -0.35 23.35 -24.07
N LEU A 689 -0.75 24.48 -24.66
CA LEU A 689 -0.85 24.59 -26.11
C LEU A 689 0.57 24.56 -26.70
N LEU A 690 0.87 23.57 -27.53
CA LEU A 690 2.16 23.37 -28.16
C LEU A 690 2.21 24.05 -29.53
N ALA A 691 3.41 24.44 -29.97
CA ALA A 691 3.68 24.92 -31.32
C ALA A 691 4.82 24.11 -31.95
N ALA A 692 4.56 23.55 -33.12
CA ALA A 692 5.53 22.83 -33.93
C ALA A 692 5.84 23.63 -35.20
N VAL A 693 7.12 23.89 -35.46
CA VAL A 693 7.56 24.67 -36.63
C VAL A 693 8.15 23.75 -37.68
N SER A 694 7.85 24.01 -38.94
CA SER A 694 8.48 23.37 -40.11
C SER A 694 8.88 24.39 -41.17
N THR A 695 9.78 24.00 -42.07
CA THR A 695 10.26 24.85 -43.18
C THR A 695 9.90 24.23 -44.53
N PRO A 696 8.70 24.49 -45.08
CA PRO A 696 8.32 23.98 -46.40
C PRO A 696 9.18 24.54 -47.54
N ALA A 697 9.79 25.71 -47.39
CA ALA A 697 10.78 26.29 -48.30
C ALA A 697 11.66 27.30 -47.54
N ASN A 698 12.87 27.59 -48.03
CA ASN A 698 13.69 28.64 -47.43
C ASN A 698 12.91 29.96 -47.37
N ASN A 699 13.05 30.71 -46.27
CA ASN A 699 12.31 31.96 -46.03
C ASN A 699 10.77 31.81 -45.89
N LYS A 700 10.25 30.57 -45.82
CA LYS A 700 8.82 30.28 -45.62
C LYS A 700 8.64 29.21 -44.53
N PHE A 701 7.88 29.54 -43.48
CA PHE A 701 7.70 28.70 -42.29
C PHE A 701 6.23 28.33 -42.09
N GLU A 702 5.99 27.17 -41.49
CA GLU A 702 4.67 26.78 -41.00
C GLU A 702 4.74 26.50 -39.50
N VAL A 703 3.79 27.04 -38.73
CA VAL A 703 3.67 26.81 -37.29
C VAL A 703 2.33 26.17 -37.00
N ALA A 704 2.34 24.89 -36.63
CA ALA A 704 1.17 24.09 -36.29
C ALA A 704 0.95 24.05 -34.78
N PHE A 705 -0.30 24.20 -34.34
CA PHE A 705 -0.70 24.26 -32.94
C PHE A 705 -1.46 23.01 -32.52
N SER A 706 -1.03 22.40 -31.42
CA SER A 706 -1.64 21.17 -30.92
C SER A 706 -1.67 21.12 -29.41
N ASP A 707 -2.50 20.22 -28.91
CA ASP A 707 -2.61 19.89 -27.49
C ASP A 707 -2.56 18.37 -27.39
N ASN A 708 -1.47 17.85 -26.82
CA ASN A 708 -1.16 16.42 -26.80
C ASN A 708 -1.25 15.76 -28.20
N SER A 709 -0.58 16.37 -29.19
CA SER A 709 -0.56 15.93 -30.60
C SER A 709 -1.90 16.00 -31.34
N VAL A 710 -2.96 16.56 -30.74
CA VAL A 710 -4.23 16.84 -31.41
C VAL A 710 -4.24 18.29 -31.89
N ALA A 711 -4.44 18.52 -33.18
CA ALA A 711 -4.52 19.86 -33.76
C ALA A 711 -5.59 20.73 -33.07
N LYS A 712 -5.28 22.01 -32.83
CA LYS A 712 -6.17 22.95 -32.13
C LYS A 712 -6.30 24.27 -32.89
N GLU A 713 -7.55 24.69 -33.05
CA GLU A 713 -7.87 26.03 -33.57
C GLU A 713 -7.32 27.13 -32.65
N VAL A 714 -6.64 28.11 -33.23
CA VAL A 714 -6.12 29.29 -32.53
C VAL A 714 -6.82 30.58 -32.93
N THR A 715 -6.77 31.57 -32.05
CA THR A 715 -7.38 32.89 -32.25
C THR A 715 -6.57 33.73 -33.23
N ALA A 716 -7.24 34.35 -34.20
CA ALA A 716 -6.61 35.19 -35.21
C ALA A 716 -5.80 36.35 -34.59
N ASP A 717 -6.33 37.00 -33.55
CA ASP A 717 -5.71 38.15 -32.88
C ASP A 717 -4.31 37.85 -32.32
N THR A 718 -4.04 36.61 -31.95
CA THR A 718 -2.74 36.22 -31.39
C THR A 718 -1.90 35.42 -32.36
N ALA A 719 -2.49 34.56 -33.19
CA ALA A 719 -1.79 33.74 -34.17
C ALA A 719 -1.27 34.54 -35.37
N LEU A 720 -1.96 35.62 -35.76
CA LEU A 720 -1.53 36.50 -36.86
C LEU A 720 -0.75 37.73 -36.37
N ASN A 721 -0.51 37.84 -35.06
CA ASN A 721 0.29 38.91 -34.50
C ASN A 721 1.79 38.59 -34.65
N LEU A 722 2.46 39.26 -35.58
CA LEU A 722 3.89 39.10 -35.85
C LEU A 722 4.78 39.28 -34.59
N ALA A 723 4.35 40.03 -33.57
CA ALA A 723 5.11 40.21 -32.33
C ALA A 723 5.30 38.91 -31.52
N ASN A 724 4.45 37.90 -31.76
CA ASN A 724 4.53 36.57 -31.16
C ASN A 724 5.58 35.68 -31.82
N TYR A 725 6.23 36.14 -32.89
CA TYR A 725 7.21 35.40 -33.67
C TYR A 725 8.53 36.17 -33.74
N LYS A 726 9.64 35.48 -33.54
CA LYS A 726 10.98 36.07 -33.63
C LYS A 726 11.96 35.13 -34.32
N LEU A 727 12.79 35.68 -35.19
CA LEU A 727 13.87 34.95 -35.88
C LEU A 727 15.20 35.29 -35.20
N ASP A 728 15.90 34.28 -34.69
CA ASP A 728 17.12 34.42 -33.87
C ASP A 728 16.97 35.44 -32.72
N GLY A 729 15.80 35.42 -32.07
CA GLY A 729 15.47 36.32 -30.97
C GLY A 729 15.15 37.77 -31.38
N LYS A 730 15.24 38.12 -32.67
CA LYS A 730 14.89 39.44 -33.21
C LYS A 730 13.48 39.45 -33.81
N ALA A 731 12.85 40.62 -33.84
CA ALA A 731 11.57 40.79 -34.53
C ALA A 731 11.72 40.40 -36.01
N LEU A 732 10.66 39.81 -36.58
CA LEU A 732 10.65 39.48 -38.01
C LEU A 732 10.80 40.76 -38.86
N PRO A 733 11.43 40.67 -40.05
CA PRO A 733 11.62 41.81 -40.93
C PRO A 733 10.30 42.55 -41.24
N THR A 734 10.41 43.86 -41.45
CA THR A 734 9.24 44.66 -41.85
C THR A 734 8.73 44.19 -43.21
N GLY A 735 7.42 43.94 -43.32
CA GLY A 735 6.80 43.40 -44.53
C GLY A 735 6.67 41.88 -44.58
N THR A 736 7.00 41.16 -43.50
CA THR A 736 6.66 39.74 -43.36
C THR A 736 5.15 39.52 -43.49
N ASP A 737 4.79 38.53 -44.30
CA ASP A 737 3.40 38.08 -44.47
C ASP A 737 3.11 36.92 -43.52
N ILE A 738 1.92 36.92 -42.92
CA ILE A 738 1.44 35.87 -42.02
C ILE A 738 -0.05 35.61 -42.24
N TYR A 739 -0.41 34.35 -42.46
CA TYR A 739 -1.78 33.95 -42.73
C TYR A 739 -2.06 32.52 -42.28
N PHE A 740 -3.33 32.16 -42.09
CA PHE A 740 -3.71 30.77 -41.80
C PHE A 740 -3.60 29.91 -43.06
N LYS A 741 -3.05 28.69 -42.91
CA LYS A 741 -2.86 27.76 -44.03
C LYS A 741 -4.18 27.35 -44.69
N ASP A 742 -5.22 27.16 -43.88
CA ASP A 742 -6.57 26.77 -44.31
C ASP A 742 -7.64 27.18 -43.27
N ALA A 743 -8.88 26.73 -43.48
CA ALA A 743 -10.04 27.08 -42.64
C ALA A 743 -10.02 26.46 -41.23
N ASN A 744 -9.17 25.47 -40.96
CA ASN A 744 -9.06 24.82 -39.64
C ASN A 744 -8.35 25.71 -38.62
N LYS A 745 -7.57 26.71 -39.09
CA LYS A 745 -6.82 27.68 -38.27
C LYS A 745 -6.00 27.05 -37.14
N ASP A 746 -5.47 25.86 -37.38
CA ASP A 746 -4.52 25.19 -36.49
C ASP A 746 -3.07 25.43 -36.93
N THR A 747 -2.86 26.06 -38.08
CA THR A 747 -1.53 26.28 -38.66
C THR A 747 -1.44 27.68 -39.30
N VAL A 748 -0.38 28.43 -38.98
CA VAL A 748 -0.04 29.69 -39.67
C VAL A 748 1.17 29.49 -40.59
N VAL A 749 1.16 30.21 -41.72
CA VAL A 749 2.25 30.31 -42.68
C VAL A 749 2.89 31.68 -42.51
N ILE A 750 4.21 31.74 -42.44
CA ILE A 750 5.01 32.97 -42.33
C ILE A 750 5.95 33.03 -43.52
N VAL A 751 5.96 34.16 -44.26
CA VAL A 751 6.83 34.36 -45.42
C VAL A 751 7.68 35.61 -45.21
N LEU A 752 9.00 35.46 -45.24
CA LEU A 752 9.91 36.60 -45.14
C LEU A 752 9.88 37.39 -46.46
N PRO A 753 9.88 38.74 -46.42
CA PRO A 753 9.81 39.56 -47.62
C PRO A 753 11.13 39.48 -48.40
N ALA A 754 11.07 39.72 -49.72
CA ALA A 754 12.28 39.84 -50.53
C ALA A 754 13.16 41.01 -50.03
N GLY A 755 14.48 40.86 -50.11
CA GLY A 755 15.44 41.89 -49.66
C GLY A 755 15.56 42.06 -48.15
N SER A 756 15.22 41.04 -47.36
CA SER A 756 15.17 41.13 -45.88
C SER A 756 16.15 40.25 -45.13
N VAL A 757 16.76 39.27 -45.82
CA VAL A 757 17.73 38.32 -45.28
C VAL A 757 18.94 38.30 -46.21
N ASN A 758 20.15 38.41 -45.65
CA ASN A 758 21.40 38.41 -46.38
C ASN A 758 22.37 37.29 -45.90
N ILE A 759 21.80 36.19 -45.43
CA ILE A 759 22.53 35.04 -44.89
C ILE A 759 21.98 33.74 -45.47
N GLY A 760 22.87 32.77 -45.66
CA GLY A 760 22.54 31.42 -46.13
C GLY A 760 22.55 31.30 -47.64
N ALA A 761 23.19 30.25 -48.15
CA ALA A 761 23.37 30.09 -49.59
C ALA A 761 22.03 29.83 -50.31
N VAL A 762 21.85 30.44 -51.48
CA VAL A 762 20.64 30.28 -52.31
C VAL A 762 20.42 28.79 -52.64
N GLY A 763 19.20 28.31 -52.39
CA GLY A 763 18.78 26.93 -52.62
C GLY A 763 19.03 25.98 -51.45
N THR A 764 20.13 26.13 -50.69
CA THR A 764 20.45 25.25 -49.56
C THR A 764 20.08 25.84 -48.20
N GLY A 765 20.11 27.16 -48.09
CA GLY A 765 19.80 27.93 -46.89
C GLY A 765 20.81 27.76 -45.76
N SER A 766 20.52 28.40 -44.63
CA SER A 766 21.20 28.25 -43.35
C SER A 766 20.19 28.15 -42.23
N ASN A 767 20.56 27.47 -41.16
CA ASN A 767 19.71 27.29 -40.00
C ASN A 767 19.57 28.61 -39.23
N ALA A 768 18.34 28.96 -38.88
CA ALA A 768 17.97 30.02 -37.95
C ALA A 768 16.94 29.46 -36.96
N ILE A 769 16.69 30.14 -35.84
CA ILE A 769 15.68 29.73 -34.86
C ILE A 769 14.45 30.61 -35.00
N LEU A 770 13.31 30.02 -35.35
CA LEU A 770 12.02 30.69 -35.25
C LEU A 770 11.42 30.37 -33.87
N SER A 771 11.23 31.41 -33.07
CA SER A 771 10.56 31.30 -31.77
C SER A 771 9.14 31.81 -31.82
N VAL A 772 8.27 31.14 -31.06
CA VAL A 772 6.83 31.38 -30.98
C VAL A 772 6.43 31.48 -29.51
N ALA A 773 5.66 32.49 -29.15
CA ALA A 773 5.14 32.67 -27.79
C ALA A 773 3.81 33.44 -27.82
N GLY A 774 2.92 33.22 -26.86
CA GLY A 774 1.76 34.10 -26.66
C GLY A 774 0.58 33.86 -27.61
N VAL A 775 0.65 32.89 -28.52
CA VAL A 775 -0.48 32.46 -29.36
C VAL A 775 -1.51 31.74 -28.50
N LYS A 776 -2.80 32.05 -28.65
CA LYS A 776 -3.90 31.53 -27.83
C LYS A 776 -4.87 30.65 -28.63
N SER A 777 -5.25 29.50 -28.07
CA SER A 777 -6.35 28.67 -28.59
C SER A 777 -7.71 29.36 -28.40
N THR A 778 -8.74 28.91 -29.12
CA THR A 778 -10.14 29.32 -28.88
C THR A 778 -10.63 28.96 -27.47
N THR A 779 -9.97 28.03 -26.79
CA THR A 779 -10.23 27.63 -25.40
C THR A 779 -9.41 28.41 -24.36
N GLY A 780 -8.60 29.40 -24.77
CA GLY A 780 -7.85 30.30 -23.89
C GLY A 780 -6.48 29.80 -23.44
N LYS A 781 -6.03 28.60 -23.86
CA LYS A 781 -4.66 28.12 -23.62
C LYS A 781 -3.66 28.93 -24.41
N THR A 782 -2.45 29.13 -23.88
CA THR A 782 -1.42 29.99 -24.51
C THR A 782 -0.16 29.17 -24.79
N VAL A 783 0.45 29.36 -25.98
CA VAL A 783 1.75 28.78 -26.32
C VAL A 783 2.83 29.37 -25.42
N ALA A 784 3.50 28.52 -24.64
CA ALA A 784 4.72 28.87 -23.93
C ALA A 784 5.85 29.15 -24.93
N SER A 785 6.78 30.03 -24.57
CA SER A 785 7.90 30.39 -25.45
C SER A 785 8.70 29.14 -25.86
N THR A 786 8.68 28.82 -27.15
CA THR A 786 9.45 27.72 -27.73
C THR A 786 10.19 28.19 -28.99
N GLY A 787 11.30 27.55 -29.35
CA GLY A 787 12.12 27.90 -30.50
C GLY A 787 12.54 26.65 -31.26
N GLN A 788 12.30 26.65 -32.57
CA GLN A 788 12.59 25.52 -33.45
C GLN A 788 13.43 25.97 -34.64
N THR A 789 14.26 25.07 -35.15
CA THR A 789 15.12 25.34 -36.31
C THR A 789 14.31 25.49 -37.59
N VAL A 790 14.57 26.57 -38.32
CA VAL A 790 14.08 26.84 -39.67
C VAL A 790 15.21 27.11 -40.63
N LYS A 791 14.95 27.06 -41.95
CA LYS A 791 15.91 27.49 -42.97
C LYS A 791 15.59 28.85 -43.57
N VAL A 792 16.60 29.71 -43.60
CA VAL A 792 16.59 30.99 -44.30
C VAL A 792 17.66 31.00 -45.39
N GLU A 793 17.43 31.76 -46.45
CA GLU A 793 18.43 31.96 -47.50
C GLU A 793 18.53 33.43 -47.86
N ASP A 794 19.66 33.79 -48.46
CA ASP A 794 19.91 35.13 -48.93
C ASP A 794 18.88 35.52 -49.99
N ASN A 795 18.17 36.61 -49.72
CA ASN A 795 17.25 37.24 -50.64
C ASN A 795 17.52 38.75 -50.78
N THR A 796 18.68 39.24 -50.33
CA THR A 796 19.10 40.65 -50.37
C THR A 796 20.28 40.80 -51.32
N ALA A 797 20.02 41.28 -52.53
CA ALA A 797 21.07 41.43 -53.53
C ALA A 797 22.13 42.46 -53.12
N ALA A 798 23.41 42.11 -53.31
CA ALA A 798 24.51 43.04 -53.09
C ALA A 798 24.43 44.27 -54.00
N THR A 799 24.85 45.43 -53.49
CA THR A 799 24.88 46.70 -54.22
C THR A 799 26.26 47.35 -54.14
N LEU A 800 26.62 48.16 -55.13
CA LEU A 800 27.83 48.98 -55.06
C LEU A 800 27.63 50.12 -54.05
N THR A 801 28.57 50.24 -53.13
CA THR A 801 28.55 51.25 -52.06
C THR A 801 29.68 52.27 -52.19
N GLY A 802 30.74 51.95 -52.93
CA GLY A 802 31.81 52.90 -53.21
C GLY A 802 32.79 52.43 -54.28
N ALA A 803 33.56 53.37 -54.82
CA ALA A 803 34.68 53.12 -55.70
C ALA A 803 35.87 54.02 -55.32
N SER A 804 37.09 53.52 -55.44
CA SER A 804 38.31 54.28 -55.16
C SER A 804 39.40 53.94 -56.15
N LYS A 805 40.10 54.97 -56.65
CA LYS A 805 41.19 54.79 -57.61
C LYS A 805 42.51 54.54 -56.89
N VAL A 806 43.25 53.52 -57.29
CA VAL A 806 44.57 53.16 -56.74
C VAL A 806 45.51 52.81 -57.90
N GLY A 807 46.36 53.76 -58.28
CA GLY A 807 47.23 53.61 -59.46
C GLY A 807 46.41 53.39 -60.74
N ASN A 808 46.67 52.27 -61.41
CA ASN A 808 45.93 51.84 -62.60
C ASN A 808 44.71 50.94 -62.30
N SER A 809 44.30 50.83 -61.03
CA SER A 809 43.16 50.03 -60.60
C SER A 809 42.04 50.87 -60.02
N VAL A 810 40.81 50.35 -60.11
CA VAL A 810 39.63 50.85 -59.37
C VAL A 810 39.20 49.75 -58.42
N ILE A 811 39.16 50.07 -57.12
CA ILE A 811 38.62 49.20 -56.08
C ILE A 811 37.16 49.56 -55.89
N VAL A 812 36.26 48.63 -56.19
CA VAL A 812 34.83 48.79 -55.92
C VAL A 812 34.45 48.02 -54.66
N THR A 813 33.57 48.60 -53.85
CA THR A 813 33.11 48.03 -52.57
C THR A 813 31.62 47.73 -52.65
N PHE A 814 31.24 46.53 -52.24
CA PHE A 814 29.86 46.07 -52.19
C PHE A 814 29.28 46.11 -50.78
N SER A 815 27.95 46.12 -50.66
CA SER A 815 27.23 46.03 -49.38
C SER A 815 27.57 44.74 -48.60
N GLU A 816 27.91 43.67 -49.32
CA GLU A 816 28.29 42.38 -48.75
C GLU A 816 29.41 41.68 -49.52
N ALA A 817 29.79 40.49 -49.07
CA ALA A 817 30.89 39.74 -49.65
C ALA A 817 30.51 39.20 -51.03
N ILE A 818 31.42 39.28 -51.99
CA ILE A 818 31.23 38.82 -53.37
C ILE A 818 31.91 37.48 -53.61
N SER A 819 31.29 36.63 -54.44
CA SER A 819 31.88 35.37 -54.85
C SER A 819 33.02 35.60 -55.85
N GLY A 820 34.25 35.27 -55.45
CA GLY A 820 35.42 35.37 -56.33
C GLY A 820 35.46 34.36 -57.47
N THR A 821 34.57 33.37 -57.50
CA THR A 821 34.51 32.32 -58.54
C THR A 821 33.60 32.66 -59.71
N LYS A 822 32.81 33.74 -59.60
CA LYS A 822 31.85 34.19 -60.62
C LYS A 822 32.07 35.67 -60.95
N LEU A 823 33.32 36.04 -61.24
CA LEU A 823 33.73 37.42 -61.46
C LEU A 823 34.26 37.61 -62.89
N ASP A 824 33.61 38.46 -63.68
CA ASP A 824 33.99 38.80 -65.05
C ASP A 824 34.12 40.33 -65.21
N ALA A 825 34.98 40.79 -66.12
CA ALA A 825 35.07 42.19 -66.49
C ALA A 825 33.74 42.73 -67.07
N ALA A 826 32.96 41.87 -67.73
CA ALA A 826 31.65 42.17 -68.31
C ALA A 826 30.56 42.45 -67.25
N ASP A 827 30.80 42.10 -65.98
CA ASP A 827 29.90 42.43 -64.87
C ASP A 827 29.92 43.92 -64.51
N PHE A 828 30.84 44.69 -65.09
CA PHE A 828 31.03 46.11 -64.83
C PHE A 828 30.99 46.92 -66.11
N VAL A 829 30.30 48.07 -66.06
CA VAL A 829 30.39 49.13 -67.05
C VAL A 829 31.12 50.29 -66.39
N VAL A 830 32.29 50.62 -66.94
CA VAL A 830 33.16 51.67 -66.40
C VAL A 830 33.22 52.83 -67.40
N THR A 831 32.88 54.04 -66.94
CA THR A 831 32.82 55.25 -67.78
C THR A 831 33.59 56.40 -67.15
N ASP A 832 34.16 57.29 -67.97
CA ASP A 832 34.79 58.52 -67.50
C ASP A 832 33.75 59.63 -67.23
N ALA A 833 34.24 60.80 -66.82
CA ALA A 833 33.41 61.98 -66.56
C ALA A 833 32.63 62.50 -67.80
N THR A 834 32.97 62.06 -69.01
CA THR A 834 32.25 62.40 -70.25
C THR A 834 31.20 61.36 -70.64
N GLY A 835 31.11 60.25 -69.89
CA GLY A 835 30.25 59.11 -70.20
C GLY A 835 30.85 58.13 -71.22
N THR A 836 32.12 58.30 -71.59
CA THR A 836 32.82 57.41 -72.52
C THR A 836 33.30 56.16 -71.77
N THR A 837 33.12 54.97 -72.36
CA THR A 837 33.55 53.71 -71.74
C THR A 837 35.08 53.63 -71.64
N VAL A 838 35.57 53.32 -70.43
CA VAL A 838 37.00 53.25 -70.12
C VAL A 838 37.47 51.81 -70.29
N GLY A 839 37.91 51.49 -71.50
CA GLY A 839 38.30 50.14 -71.89
C GLY A 839 37.09 49.26 -72.22
N THR A 840 37.07 48.69 -73.42
CA THR A 840 35.85 48.08 -73.97
C THR A 840 35.57 46.64 -73.53
N SER A 841 36.45 45.98 -72.77
CA SER A 841 36.26 44.67 -72.07
C SER A 841 37.62 43.98 -71.78
N GLY A 842 38.55 44.64 -71.07
CA GLY A 842 39.95 44.16 -71.00
C GLY A 842 40.72 44.44 -69.71
N TYR A 843 40.04 44.82 -68.64
CA TYR A 843 40.65 44.93 -67.32
C TYR A 843 40.56 43.59 -66.58
N ALA A 844 41.62 43.24 -65.86
CA ALA A 844 41.59 42.06 -65.00
C ALA A 844 40.74 42.35 -63.76
N THR A 845 39.88 41.41 -63.40
CA THR A 845 39.06 41.47 -62.18
C THR A 845 39.58 40.48 -61.16
N SER A 846 39.71 40.90 -59.90
CA SER A 846 40.04 40.01 -58.79
C SER A 846 39.37 40.49 -57.52
N THR A 847 39.12 39.60 -56.57
CA THR A 847 38.80 40.03 -55.20
C THR A 847 40.03 40.68 -54.57
N VAL A 848 39.81 41.63 -53.64
CA VAL A 848 40.89 42.23 -52.86
C VAL A 848 41.28 41.26 -51.74
N ALA A 849 42.56 40.89 -51.69
CA ALA A 849 43.08 39.99 -50.66
C ALA A 849 42.79 40.55 -49.26
N GLY A 850 42.14 39.74 -48.41
CA GLY A 850 41.74 40.15 -47.05
C GLY A 850 40.45 40.97 -46.96
N ASN A 851 39.78 41.29 -48.07
CA ASN A 851 38.48 41.98 -48.05
C ASN A 851 37.54 41.43 -49.12
N SER A 852 36.68 40.48 -48.73
CA SER A 852 35.72 39.82 -49.63
C SER A 852 34.60 40.72 -50.13
N LYS A 853 34.42 41.93 -49.58
CA LYS A 853 33.45 42.92 -50.10
C LYS A 853 34.01 43.77 -51.24
N GLN A 854 35.30 43.64 -51.53
CA GLN A 854 35.99 44.50 -52.49
C GLN A 854 36.45 43.72 -53.72
N VAL A 855 36.22 44.32 -54.88
CA VAL A 855 36.69 43.84 -56.17
C VAL A 855 37.64 44.89 -56.76
N GLN A 856 38.78 44.43 -57.24
CA GLN A 856 39.76 45.23 -57.96
C GLN A 856 39.57 45.06 -59.46
N LEU A 857 39.37 46.18 -60.16
CA LEU A 857 39.36 46.29 -61.62
C LEU A 857 40.70 46.88 -62.05
N THR A 858 41.54 46.14 -62.77
CA THR A 858 42.90 46.57 -63.14
C THR A 858 43.03 46.89 -64.61
N PHE A 859 43.35 48.15 -64.94
CA PHE A 859 43.41 48.67 -66.31
C PHE A 859 44.86 48.78 -66.79
N THR A 860 45.07 48.74 -68.11
CA THR A 860 46.37 49.08 -68.72
C THR A 860 46.72 50.55 -68.51
N ALA A 861 45.72 51.44 -68.59
CA ALA A 861 45.80 52.86 -68.28
C ALA A 861 44.41 53.38 -67.89
N ILE A 862 44.34 54.36 -66.98
CA ILE A 862 43.09 54.92 -66.46
C ILE A 862 43.08 56.46 -66.58
N PRO A 863 42.00 57.09 -67.09
CA PRO A 863 41.91 58.55 -67.22
C PRO A 863 42.16 59.29 -65.90
N SER A 864 42.68 60.52 -65.95
CA SER A 864 43.02 61.32 -64.76
C SER A 864 41.81 61.84 -63.98
N GLY A 865 40.61 61.87 -64.59
CA GLY A 865 39.36 62.29 -63.96
C GLY A 865 38.62 61.19 -63.18
N ALA A 866 37.49 61.57 -62.57
CA ALA A 866 36.60 60.64 -61.88
C ALA A 866 36.05 59.58 -62.84
N ILE A 867 35.93 58.37 -62.32
CA ILE A 867 35.41 57.20 -63.03
C ILE A 867 34.12 56.76 -62.38
N THR A 868 33.11 56.51 -63.19
CA THR A 868 31.84 55.93 -62.79
C THR A 868 31.85 54.44 -63.05
N VAL A 869 31.56 53.63 -62.03
CA VAL A 869 31.40 52.18 -62.17
C VAL A 869 29.95 51.80 -61.95
N LYS A 870 29.40 51.00 -62.86
CA LYS A 870 28.04 50.47 -62.81
C LYS A 870 28.05 48.95 -62.94
N THR A 871 27.25 48.23 -62.16
CA THR A 871 27.07 46.78 -62.35
C THR A 871 26.22 46.50 -63.59
N SER A 872 26.60 45.47 -64.35
CA SER A 872 25.86 44.98 -65.52
C SER A 872 25.23 43.61 -65.25
N ALA A 873 24.18 43.28 -66.00
CA ALA A 873 23.55 41.96 -66.02
C ALA A 873 23.93 41.14 -67.27
N THR A 874 24.96 41.56 -68.02
CA THR A 874 25.24 41.06 -69.37
C THR A 874 26.43 40.10 -69.46
N GLY A 875 26.99 39.66 -68.32
CA GLY A 875 28.09 38.67 -68.28
C GLY A 875 27.64 37.26 -68.68
N THR A 876 28.58 36.42 -69.13
CA THR A 876 28.34 34.97 -69.38
C THR A 876 28.16 34.16 -68.09
N VAL A 877 28.60 34.70 -66.96
CA VAL A 877 28.32 34.24 -65.60
C VAL A 877 27.87 35.45 -64.80
N ASN A 878 26.67 35.43 -64.21
CA ASN A 878 26.19 36.56 -63.40
C ASN A 878 27.06 36.70 -62.14
N LEU A 879 27.55 37.92 -61.87
CA LEU A 879 28.15 38.28 -60.59
C LEU A 879 27.18 37.96 -59.44
N THR A 880 27.64 37.16 -58.47
CA THR A 880 26.88 36.85 -57.26
C THR A 880 27.62 37.30 -56.01
N ASP A 881 26.87 37.55 -54.94
CA ASP A 881 27.45 37.56 -53.61
C ASP A 881 28.00 36.17 -53.20
N ALA A 882 28.61 36.12 -52.03
CA ALA A 882 29.18 34.92 -51.44
C ALA A 882 28.13 33.84 -51.08
N ASN A 883 26.85 34.22 -50.93
CA ASN A 883 25.74 33.29 -50.71
C ASN A 883 25.12 32.80 -52.04
N GLY A 884 25.56 33.35 -53.18
CA GLY A 884 25.15 32.91 -54.51
C GLY A 884 23.94 33.65 -55.07
N LEU A 885 23.46 34.71 -54.42
CA LEU A 885 22.41 35.58 -54.95
C LEU A 885 23.03 36.61 -55.92
N VAL A 886 22.30 36.92 -57.00
CA VAL A 886 22.81 37.80 -58.07
C VAL A 886 22.89 39.24 -57.55
N VAL A 887 24.04 39.89 -57.78
CA VAL A 887 24.26 41.30 -57.44
C VAL A 887 23.26 42.19 -58.18
N ALA A 888 22.77 43.23 -57.53
CA ALA A 888 21.80 44.15 -58.11
C ALA A 888 22.36 44.82 -59.37
N ALA A 889 21.69 44.62 -60.51
CA ALA A 889 22.09 45.20 -61.78
C ALA A 889 21.84 46.72 -61.80
N GLY A 890 22.74 47.45 -62.44
CA GLY A 890 22.62 48.89 -62.63
C GLY A 890 22.94 49.75 -61.41
N SER A 891 23.42 49.16 -60.31
CA SER A 891 23.98 49.88 -59.16
C SER A 891 25.21 50.66 -59.63
N GLN A 892 25.31 51.95 -59.29
CA GLN A 892 26.33 52.86 -59.82
C GLN A 892 26.97 53.70 -58.70
N VAL A 893 28.28 53.85 -58.76
CA VAL A 893 29.07 54.70 -57.86
C VAL A 893 30.11 55.48 -58.65
N VAL A 894 30.45 56.68 -58.17
CA VAL A 894 31.53 57.49 -58.72
C VAL A 894 32.74 57.32 -57.82
N SER A 895 33.91 57.13 -58.43
CA SER A 895 35.18 57.06 -57.68
C SER A 895 35.53 58.43 -57.11
N ASN A 896 35.97 58.41 -55.85
CA ASN A 896 36.64 59.54 -55.23
C ASN A 896 38.06 59.73 -55.77
#